data_AF-A0A078L3T6-F1
#
_entry.id   AF-A0A078L3T6-F1
#
_cell.length_a   1.000
_cell.length_b   1.000
_cell.length_c   1.000
_cell.angle_alpha   90.00
_cell.angle_beta   90.00
_cell.angle_gamma   90.00
#
_symmetry.space_group_name_H-M   'P 1'
#
loop_
_entity.id
_entity.type
_entity.pdbx_description
1 polymer ?
#
loop_
_entity_poly.entity_id
_entity_poly.type
_entity_poly.pdbx_seq_one_letter_code
_entity_poly.pdbx_strand_id
1 'polypeptide(L)'
;MQFIDLAVQVIPGYDLLEKNQKDAFEQTEAGRLFKSFVSKFLSLANPRETNSSAPVRIIKFGWSLLSGKLESERSAFWDQFSKEKTDLFNSIKGSRDYEALINRINYELLKIVYPDFLLLTPPQQSVLTKAPFSMSLYSSLLPLMTAQAEEQKKFDAMDQWQKGTSPGMDVRSRLEELEEEKEKIIKEWTMKFQKSAKMAPLRERIAEHRAPERASALARALPILNNTLPPSERSMVELYIEEYKKENRKAEPDLAKMEVEFLTSVIFHHLQNASLNHINFLNLQNFNHDQAKEIAKKILKAIAKDRAISMASWLEEYEDNLNRHVERRLRLINGKIRKIVAKAEEKSGMLSSLSYLFWHSAAVNKTTEFFDKLADAHAFIQYTGMSTQNESSYLVIVDLYNYYRSAGQITETRTILFSLLKPFMPLYEEYKEIGLYEKNVYRKIFRTVMPLLVIAGFVVLVAAMLSPLAIPELAFLIAAIPTLFLGIFLASKYVTIKNELHQYFRTKYYGGAFEIPEFKINPRMLHIFGSEENAEVIRAIYINELKACDELEKSYSERGGDGLLTEEELKLRKDNIIRRHSILLEWYDIHSNNELGFEKVPKIVEKRLTDIADEETKLMEKDINEHDLQKARRCVARIVSEAKAALIVEHSHIMDIPVNPGTTSTSTLATDESSVSERPARRTRETRARVETSVSSSSDSQAERFFKPKSLKHQKKATEMEQALGLLEMNPLQLQLSVS
;
A
#
# COMPACT_ATOMS: atom_id res chain seq x y z
N MET A 1 0.35 -69.28 -11.27
CA MET A 1 -0.45 -68.66 -10.20
C MET A 1 -0.03 -69.28 -8.88
N GLN A 2 0.28 -68.47 -7.87
CA GLN A 2 0.64 -68.92 -6.51
C GLN A 2 -0.62 -69.01 -5.63
N PHE A 3 -0.56 -69.74 -4.51
CA PHE A 3 -1.67 -69.85 -3.56
C PHE A 3 -2.19 -68.48 -3.10
N ILE A 4 -1.27 -67.55 -2.84
CA ILE A 4 -1.61 -66.21 -2.35
C ILE A 4 -2.43 -65.39 -3.37
N ASP A 5 -2.14 -65.54 -4.68
CA ASP A 5 -2.84 -64.82 -5.75
C ASP A 5 -4.33 -65.22 -5.79
N LEU A 6 -4.59 -66.51 -5.57
CA LEU A 6 -5.91 -67.11 -5.63
C LEU A 6 -6.66 -66.90 -4.29
N ALA A 7 -5.92 -66.89 -3.17
CA ALA A 7 -6.43 -66.55 -1.85
C ALA A 7 -6.95 -65.11 -1.75
N VAL A 8 -6.22 -64.12 -2.30
CA VAL A 8 -6.64 -62.70 -2.30
C VAL A 8 -7.90 -62.48 -3.12
N GLN A 9 -8.09 -63.25 -4.19
CA GLN A 9 -9.33 -63.18 -4.98
C GLN A 9 -10.54 -63.75 -4.24
N VAL A 10 -10.33 -64.65 -3.28
CA VAL A 10 -11.40 -65.19 -2.43
C VAL A 10 -11.65 -64.26 -1.25
N ILE A 11 -10.63 -63.95 -0.45
CA ILE A 11 -10.70 -63.00 0.67
C ILE A 11 -9.75 -61.83 0.36
N PRO A 12 -10.28 -60.67 -0.10
CA PRO A 12 -9.48 -59.48 -0.32
C PRO A 12 -8.66 -59.10 0.92
N GLY A 13 -7.40 -58.69 0.74
CA GLY A 13 -6.47 -58.31 1.82
C GLY A 13 -5.90 -59.47 2.64
N TYR A 14 -6.12 -60.73 2.25
CA TYR A 14 -5.48 -61.88 2.90
C TYR A 14 -3.95 -61.81 2.84
N ASP A 15 -3.40 -61.18 1.80
CA ASP A 15 -1.98 -60.92 1.63
C ASP A 15 -1.39 -60.01 2.71
N LEU A 16 -2.16 -59.05 3.25
CA LEU A 16 -1.76 -58.13 4.32
C LEU A 16 -1.45 -58.83 5.65
N LEU A 17 -1.92 -60.07 5.83
CA LEU A 17 -1.73 -60.81 7.08
C LEU A 17 -0.35 -61.47 7.15
N GLU A 18 0.25 -61.47 8.33
CA GLU A 18 1.50 -62.21 8.60
C GLU A 18 1.28 -63.72 8.52
N LYS A 19 2.35 -64.49 8.27
CA LYS A 19 2.30 -65.95 8.15
C LYS A 19 1.62 -66.63 9.35
N ASN A 20 1.96 -66.23 10.58
CA ASN A 20 1.37 -66.79 11.80
C ASN A 20 -0.14 -66.57 11.87
N GLN A 21 -0.62 -65.42 11.36
CA GLN A 21 -2.04 -65.06 11.36
C GLN A 21 -2.81 -65.87 10.31
N LYS A 22 -2.18 -66.09 9.14
CA LYS A 22 -2.69 -66.97 8.08
C LYS A 22 -2.81 -68.41 8.57
N ASP A 23 -1.75 -68.95 9.19
CA ASP A 23 -1.71 -70.30 9.72
C ASP A 23 -2.77 -70.54 10.81
N ALA A 24 -2.98 -69.56 11.70
CA ALA A 24 -4.00 -69.63 12.73
C ALA A 24 -5.43 -69.69 12.14
N PHE A 25 -5.72 -68.88 11.11
CA PHE A 25 -7.01 -68.94 10.43
C PHE A 25 -7.21 -70.26 9.70
N GLU A 26 -6.21 -70.74 8.95
CA GLU A 26 -6.30 -71.97 8.16
C GLU A 26 -6.57 -73.24 8.99
N GLN A 27 -6.30 -73.23 10.29
CA GLN A 27 -6.61 -74.32 11.21
C GLN A 27 -8.08 -74.34 11.68
N THR A 28 -8.78 -73.21 11.58
CA THR A 28 -10.21 -73.10 11.92
C THR A 28 -11.08 -73.87 10.94
N GLU A 29 -12.35 -74.09 11.29
CA GLU A 29 -13.31 -74.77 10.39
C GLU A 29 -13.54 -73.95 9.11
N ALA A 30 -13.77 -72.64 9.25
CA ALA A 30 -13.92 -71.72 8.12
C ALA A 30 -12.62 -71.63 7.29
N GLY A 31 -11.46 -71.58 7.93
CA GLY A 31 -10.17 -71.53 7.24
C GLY A 31 -9.80 -72.81 6.52
N ARG A 32 -10.20 -73.99 7.03
CA ARG A 32 -10.04 -75.26 6.32
C ARG A 32 -10.90 -75.31 5.06
N LEU A 33 -12.15 -74.84 5.13
CA LEU A 33 -13.02 -74.70 3.95
C LEU A 33 -12.40 -73.76 2.92
N PHE A 34 -11.92 -72.59 3.35
CA PHE A 34 -11.20 -71.64 2.50
C PHE A 34 -9.95 -72.26 1.85
N LYS A 35 -9.07 -72.89 2.64
CA LYS A 35 -7.84 -73.52 2.13
C LYS A 35 -8.13 -74.63 1.13
N SER A 36 -9.16 -75.44 1.40
CA SER A 36 -9.59 -76.51 0.49
C SER A 36 -10.09 -75.95 -0.84
N PHE A 37 -10.85 -74.85 -0.80
CA PHE A 37 -11.33 -74.14 -1.99
C PHE A 37 -10.17 -73.57 -2.82
N VAL A 38 -9.25 -72.83 -2.19
CA VAL A 38 -8.10 -72.23 -2.87
C VAL A 38 -7.21 -73.33 -3.48
N SER A 39 -6.97 -74.42 -2.75
CA SER A 39 -6.16 -75.55 -3.23
C SER A 39 -6.82 -76.29 -4.40
N LYS A 40 -8.16 -76.47 -4.36
CA LYS A 40 -8.93 -77.05 -5.48
C LYS A 40 -8.73 -76.25 -6.75
N PHE A 41 -8.95 -74.93 -6.70
CA PHE A 41 -8.80 -74.09 -7.90
C PHE A 41 -7.35 -73.87 -8.31
N LEU A 42 -6.39 -73.92 -7.39
CA LEU A 42 -4.96 -73.91 -7.72
C LEU A 42 -4.54 -75.16 -8.51
N SER A 43 -5.06 -76.34 -8.12
CA SER A 43 -4.79 -77.61 -8.82
C SER A 43 -5.42 -77.65 -10.22
N LEU A 44 -6.58 -77.01 -10.39
CA LEU A 44 -7.24 -76.84 -11.69
C LEU A 44 -6.51 -75.83 -12.59
N ALA A 45 -5.91 -74.80 -12.01
CA ALA A 45 -5.17 -73.77 -12.73
C ALA A 45 -3.74 -74.20 -13.12
N ASN A 46 -3.13 -75.14 -12.39
CA ASN A 46 -1.78 -75.66 -12.65
C ASN A 46 -1.81 -77.21 -12.76
N PRO A 47 -2.17 -77.81 -13.91
CA PRO A 47 -2.37 -79.27 -14.04
C PRO A 47 -1.06 -80.10 -14.07
N ARG A 48 0.06 -79.60 -13.54
CA ARG A 48 1.36 -80.29 -13.62
C ARG A 48 1.60 -81.35 -12.54
N GLU A 49 0.69 -81.53 -11.57
CA GLU A 49 0.97 -82.42 -10.41
C GLU A 49 -0.10 -83.47 -10.08
N THR A 50 -1.19 -83.63 -10.84
CA THR A 50 -2.23 -84.62 -10.51
C THR A 50 -2.35 -85.75 -11.55
N ASN A 51 -1.91 -86.95 -11.13
CA ASN A 51 -2.03 -88.23 -11.85
C ASN A 51 -3.50 -88.76 -11.88
N SER A 52 -4.44 -88.00 -12.44
CA SER A 52 -5.79 -88.52 -12.67
C SER A 52 -6.35 -88.12 -14.04
N SER A 53 -6.87 -89.15 -14.70
CA SER A 53 -7.31 -89.19 -16.08
C SER A 53 -8.60 -88.40 -16.30
N ALA A 54 -8.47 -87.13 -16.66
CA ALA A 54 -9.31 -86.38 -17.62
C ALA A 54 -8.78 -84.93 -17.72
N PRO A 55 -7.89 -84.60 -18.70
CA PRO A 55 -7.25 -83.31 -18.71
C PRO A 55 -8.14 -82.25 -19.37
N VAL A 56 -8.59 -81.27 -18.59
CA VAL A 56 -8.96 -79.94 -19.12
C VAL A 56 -7.65 -79.27 -19.56
N ARG A 57 -7.43 -79.18 -20.88
CA ARG A 57 -6.22 -78.64 -21.49
C ARG A 57 -6.25 -77.11 -21.48
N ILE A 58 -5.80 -76.50 -20.40
CA ILE A 58 -5.46 -75.07 -20.44
C ILE A 58 -3.93 -74.94 -20.29
N ILE A 59 -3.31 -74.40 -21.36
CA ILE A 59 -1.99 -73.75 -21.45
C ILE A 59 -0.74 -74.59 -21.88
N LYS A 60 -0.49 -74.61 -23.21
CA LYS A 60 0.84 -74.31 -23.79
C LYS A 60 0.70 -72.99 -24.57
N PHE A 61 1.24 -71.91 -24.02
CA PHE A 61 1.00 -70.51 -24.42
C PHE A 61 1.69 -70.05 -25.73
N GLY A 62 2.16 -70.95 -26.59
CA GLY A 62 3.01 -70.59 -27.73
C GLY A 62 2.37 -70.65 -29.12
N TRP A 63 1.29 -71.41 -29.33
CA TRP A 63 0.77 -71.68 -30.69
C TRP A 63 -0.76 -71.79 -30.82
N SER A 64 -1.55 -71.46 -29.78
CA SER A 64 -3.01 -71.65 -29.77
C SER A 64 -3.83 -70.41 -30.15
N LEU A 65 -3.23 -69.43 -30.82
CA LEU A 65 -3.85 -68.15 -31.21
C LEU A 65 -4.92 -68.27 -32.33
N LEU A 66 -5.31 -69.50 -32.72
CA LEU A 66 -6.23 -69.78 -33.83
C LEU A 66 -7.55 -70.48 -33.41
N SER A 67 -7.82 -70.68 -32.12
CA SER A 67 -9.09 -71.29 -31.69
C SER A 67 -9.79 -70.48 -30.58
N GLY A 68 -10.95 -69.89 -30.89
CA GLY A 68 -11.84 -69.23 -29.92
C GLY A 68 -12.36 -70.12 -28.77
N LYS A 69 -11.97 -71.41 -28.72
CA LYS A 69 -12.25 -72.35 -27.61
C LYS A 69 -11.53 -72.01 -26.31
N LEU A 70 -10.36 -71.38 -26.37
CA LEU A 70 -9.56 -71.06 -25.18
C LEU A 70 -10.20 -69.95 -24.32
N GLU A 71 -10.90 -69.03 -24.95
CA GLU A 71 -11.57 -67.93 -24.28
C GLU A 71 -12.86 -68.41 -23.59
N SER A 72 -13.59 -69.35 -24.22
CA SER A 72 -14.75 -70.02 -23.61
C SER A 72 -14.40 -70.96 -22.45
N GLU A 73 -13.24 -71.64 -22.51
CA GLU A 73 -12.78 -72.49 -21.40
C GLU A 73 -12.28 -71.65 -20.22
N ARG A 74 -11.62 -70.50 -20.50
CA ARG A 74 -11.23 -69.53 -19.48
C ARG A 74 -12.46 -68.88 -18.84
N SER A 75 -13.48 -68.48 -19.61
CA SER A 75 -14.70 -67.92 -19.05
C SER A 75 -15.44 -68.95 -18.19
N ALA A 76 -15.55 -70.20 -18.65
CA ALA A 76 -16.17 -71.28 -17.88
C ALA A 76 -15.45 -71.55 -16.55
N PHE A 77 -14.11 -71.49 -16.52
CA PHE A 77 -13.33 -71.60 -15.29
C PHE A 77 -13.67 -70.47 -14.29
N TRP A 78 -13.71 -69.22 -14.76
CA TRP A 78 -14.02 -68.06 -13.92
C TRP A 78 -15.49 -68.01 -13.49
N ASP A 79 -16.41 -68.49 -14.32
CA ASP A 79 -17.83 -68.64 -13.99
C ASP A 79 -18.01 -69.69 -12.89
N GLN A 80 -17.33 -70.84 -13.00
CA GLN A 80 -17.32 -71.86 -11.96
C GLN A 80 -16.68 -71.36 -10.67
N PHE A 81 -15.54 -70.67 -10.75
CA PHE A 81 -14.87 -70.05 -9.61
C PHE A 81 -15.80 -69.07 -8.90
N SER A 82 -16.48 -68.19 -9.64
CA SER A 82 -17.37 -67.17 -9.08
C SER A 82 -18.59 -67.79 -8.37
N LYS A 83 -19.17 -68.83 -8.99
CA LYS A 83 -20.30 -69.55 -8.41
C LYS A 83 -19.93 -70.27 -7.12
N GLU A 84 -18.88 -71.09 -7.14
CA GLU A 84 -18.44 -71.82 -5.94
C GLU A 84 -17.87 -70.88 -4.86
N LYS A 85 -17.28 -69.74 -5.24
CA LYS A 85 -16.88 -68.67 -4.31
C LYS A 85 -18.08 -68.15 -3.53
N THR A 86 -19.23 -67.97 -4.20
CA THR A 86 -20.46 -67.50 -3.54
C THR A 86 -20.96 -68.53 -2.53
N ASP A 87 -20.89 -69.83 -2.86
CA ASP A 87 -21.25 -70.92 -1.95
C ASP A 87 -20.31 -71.00 -0.73
N LEU A 88 -19.00 -70.85 -0.95
CA LEU A 88 -18.03 -70.73 0.15
C LEU A 88 -18.37 -69.53 1.04
N PHE A 89 -18.64 -68.36 0.47
CA PHE A 89 -18.98 -67.17 1.25
C PHE A 89 -20.25 -67.37 2.08
N ASN A 90 -21.29 -67.98 1.51
CA ASN A 90 -22.52 -68.27 2.24
C ASN A 90 -22.29 -69.21 3.43
N SER A 91 -21.31 -70.12 3.34
CA SER A 91 -20.97 -71.04 4.45
C SER A 91 -20.06 -70.41 5.51
N ILE A 92 -19.15 -69.50 5.16
CA ILE A 92 -18.18 -68.93 6.12
C ILE A 92 -18.56 -67.56 6.69
N LYS A 93 -19.40 -66.76 6.00
CA LYS A 93 -19.65 -65.35 6.33
C LYS A 93 -20.22 -65.11 7.73
N GLY A 94 -20.98 -66.06 8.26
CA GLY A 94 -21.55 -65.99 9.62
C GLY A 94 -20.66 -66.58 10.72
N SER A 95 -19.48 -67.11 10.37
CA SER A 95 -18.57 -67.71 11.36
C SER A 95 -17.81 -66.63 12.14
N ARG A 96 -17.62 -66.87 13.44
CA ARG A 96 -16.81 -65.98 14.30
C ARG A 96 -15.35 -65.89 13.82
N ASP A 97 -14.83 -66.97 13.25
CA ASP A 97 -13.46 -67.05 12.74
C ASP A 97 -13.28 -66.16 11.50
N TYR A 98 -14.26 -66.14 10.60
CA TYR A 98 -14.28 -65.24 9.46
C TYR A 98 -14.40 -63.78 9.90
N GLU A 99 -15.31 -63.45 10.83
CA GLU A 99 -15.39 -62.07 11.37
C GLU A 99 -14.09 -61.63 12.05
N ALA A 100 -13.44 -62.52 12.80
CA ALA A 100 -12.15 -62.25 13.42
C ALA A 100 -11.04 -61.98 12.39
N LEU A 101 -11.02 -62.75 11.29
CA LEU A 101 -10.11 -62.53 10.17
C LEU A 101 -10.34 -61.16 9.52
N ILE A 102 -11.59 -60.79 9.23
CA ILE A 102 -11.90 -59.50 8.60
C ILE A 102 -11.53 -58.34 9.51
N ASN A 103 -11.78 -58.46 10.82
CA ASN A 103 -11.32 -57.47 11.78
C ASN A 103 -9.78 -57.35 11.78
N ARG A 104 -9.06 -58.46 11.61
CA ARG A 104 -7.60 -58.47 11.52
C ARG A 104 -7.09 -57.81 10.24
N ILE A 105 -7.75 -58.07 9.10
CA ILE A 105 -7.45 -57.39 7.84
C ILE A 105 -7.71 -55.89 7.97
N ASN A 106 -8.84 -55.50 8.57
CA ASN A 106 -9.17 -54.10 8.78
C ASN A 106 -8.20 -53.40 9.76
N TYR A 107 -7.69 -54.12 10.75
CA TYR A 107 -6.64 -53.64 11.64
C TYR A 107 -5.36 -53.30 10.89
N GLU A 108 -4.90 -54.20 10.00
CA GLU A 108 -3.73 -53.94 9.15
C GLU A 108 -4.00 -52.82 8.14
N LEU A 109 -5.21 -52.75 7.58
CA LEU A 109 -5.63 -51.68 6.67
C LEU A 109 -5.62 -50.31 7.35
N LEU A 110 -6.07 -50.22 8.60
CA LEU A 110 -6.05 -48.97 9.36
C LEU A 110 -4.64 -48.46 9.65
N LYS A 111 -3.64 -49.35 9.83
CA LYS A 111 -2.24 -48.91 9.95
C LYS A 111 -1.73 -48.22 8.68
N ILE A 112 -2.20 -48.68 7.53
CA ILE A 112 -1.83 -48.13 6.22
C ILE A 112 -2.57 -46.81 5.97
N VAL A 113 -3.88 -46.78 6.24
CA VAL A 113 -4.76 -45.64 5.94
C VAL A 113 -4.60 -44.49 6.94
N TYR A 114 -4.37 -44.82 8.21
CA TYR A 114 -4.31 -43.85 9.30
C TYR A 114 -3.21 -44.25 10.31
N PRO A 115 -1.93 -43.92 10.02
CA PRO A 115 -0.79 -44.36 10.84
C PRO A 115 -0.88 -43.99 12.33
N ASP A 116 -1.53 -42.86 12.65
CA ASP A 116 -1.84 -42.41 14.01
C ASP A 116 -2.65 -43.43 14.83
N PHE A 117 -3.28 -44.41 14.19
CA PHE A 117 -3.91 -45.55 14.82
C PHE A 117 -2.97 -46.28 15.80
N LEU A 118 -1.67 -46.29 15.52
CA LEU A 118 -0.65 -46.92 16.36
C LEU A 118 -0.45 -46.21 17.70
N LEU A 119 -0.86 -44.95 17.83
CA LEU A 119 -0.79 -44.18 19.09
C LEU A 119 -1.87 -44.60 20.10
N LEU A 120 -2.86 -45.38 19.67
CA LEU A 120 -3.92 -45.91 20.52
C LEU A 120 -3.47 -47.18 21.25
N THR A 121 -4.00 -47.42 22.45
CA THR A 121 -3.79 -48.69 23.16
C THR A 121 -4.48 -49.86 22.42
N PRO A 122 -4.04 -51.12 22.58
CA PRO A 122 -4.68 -52.28 21.95
C PRO A 122 -6.22 -52.37 22.11
N PRO A 123 -6.84 -52.09 23.28
CA PRO A 123 -8.29 -52.08 23.40
C PRO A 123 -8.95 -50.95 22.60
N GLN A 124 -8.33 -49.76 22.57
CA GLN A 124 -8.80 -48.61 21.80
C GLN A 124 -8.69 -48.85 20.29
N GLN A 125 -7.61 -49.49 19.85
CA GLN A 125 -7.43 -49.91 18.47
C GLN A 125 -8.54 -50.88 18.03
N SER A 126 -8.91 -51.83 18.90
CA SER A 126 -10.03 -52.76 18.66
C SER A 126 -11.36 -52.03 18.49
N VAL A 127 -11.63 -50.99 19.28
CA VAL A 127 -12.85 -50.16 19.17
C VAL A 127 -12.91 -49.46 17.81
N LEU A 128 -11.83 -48.84 17.35
CA LEU A 128 -11.80 -48.17 16.04
C LEU A 128 -11.89 -49.16 14.88
N THR A 129 -11.22 -50.31 15.00
CA THR A 129 -11.24 -51.37 13.98
C THR A 129 -12.64 -51.91 13.75
N LYS A 130 -13.41 -52.11 14.83
CA LYS A 130 -14.78 -52.64 14.78
C LYS A 130 -15.84 -51.59 14.48
N ALA A 131 -15.47 -50.32 14.31
CA ALA A 131 -16.42 -49.27 14.05
C ALA A 131 -17.08 -49.48 12.66
N PRO A 132 -18.40 -49.25 12.50
CA PRO A 132 -19.10 -49.52 11.23
C PRO A 132 -18.50 -48.80 10.02
N PHE A 133 -18.05 -47.55 10.21
CA PHE A 133 -17.40 -46.78 9.14
C PHE A 133 -15.98 -47.30 8.82
N SER A 134 -15.25 -47.83 9.80
CA SER A 134 -13.95 -48.48 9.55
C SER A 134 -14.13 -49.80 8.83
N MET A 135 -15.14 -50.60 9.19
CA MET A 135 -15.43 -51.85 8.49
C MET A 135 -15.81 -51.63 7.02
N SER A 136 -16.32 -50.44 6.67
CA SER A 136 -16.58 -50.11 5.27
C SER A 136 -15.31 -50.02 4.41
N LEU A 137 -14.14 -49.74 5.00
CA LEU A 137 -12.85 -49.73 4.29
C LEU A 137 -12.53 -51.08 3.65
N TYR A 138 -12.86 -52.18 4.33
CA TYR A 138 -12.68 -53.53 3.77
C TYR A 138 -13.44 -53.70 2.45
N SER A 139 -14.66 -53.19 2.36
CA SER A 139 -15.49 -53.30 1.15
C SER A 139 -15.18 -52.27 0.07
N SER A 140 -14.70 -51.07 0.43
CA SER A 140 -14.51 -49.98 -0.53
C SER A 140 -13.06 -49.77 -0.96
N LEU A 141 -12.11 -49.81 -0.03
CA LEU A 141 -10.71 -49.46 -0.27
C LEU A 141 -9.88 -50.65 -0.76
N LEU A 142 -10.12 -51.82 -0.19
CA LEU A 142 -9.33 -53.03 -0.47
C LEU A 142 -9.44 -53.50 -1.93
N PRO A 143 -10.62 -53.46 -2.58
CA PRO A 143 -10.71 -53.75 -4.02
C PRO A 143 -9.93 -52.76 -4.89
N LEU A 144 -9.90 -51.47 -4.51
CA LEU A 144 -9.15 -50.44 -5.22
C LEU A 144 -7.65 -50.64 -5.08
N MET A 145 -7.16 -50.98 -3.88
CA MET A 145 -5.74 -51.30 -3.67
C MET A 145 -5.30 -52.51 -4.50
N THR A 146 -6.15 -53.53 -4.62
CA THR A 146 -5.89 -54.69 -5.48
C THR A 146 -5.86 -54.30 -6.96
N ALA A 147 -6.85 -53.53 -7.43
CA ALA A 147 -6.89 -53.03 -8.81
C ALA A 147 -5.68 -52.14 -9.14
N GLN A 148 -5.26 -51.29 -8.21
CA GLN A 148 -4.08 -50.45 -8.34
C GLN A 148 -2.80 -51.29 -8.42
N ALA A 149 -2.65 -52.32 -7.59
CA ALA A 149 -1.50 -53.23 -7.64
C ALA A 149 -1.45 -54.02 -8.97
N GLU A 150 -2.60 -54.40 -9.53
CA GLU A 150 -2.69 -55.05 -10.83
C GLU A 150 -2.32 -54.12 -11.99
N GLU A 151 -2.85 -52.88 -11.99
CA GLU A 151 -2.48 -51.87 -13.00
C GLU A 151 -1.02 -51.45 -12.88
N GLN A 152 -0.48 -51.34 -11.66
CA GLN A 152 0.93 -51.04 -11.43
C GLN A 152 1.82 -52.17 -11.99
N LYS A 153 1.45 -53.44 -11.79
CA LYS A 153 2.15 -54.58 -12.39
C LYS A 153 2.13 -54.53 -13.93
N LYS A 154 1.01 -54.11 -14.54
CA LYS A 154 0.93 -53.90 -16.00
C LYS A 154 1.87 -52.77 -16.44
N PHE A 155 1.87 -51.65 -15.72
CA PHE A 155 2.75 -50.51 -16.00
C PHE A 155 4.23 -50.85 -15.85
N ASP A 156 4.59 -51.63 -14.83
CA ASP A 156 5.96 -52.05 -14.56
C ASP A 156 6.47 -53.07 -15.59
N ALA A 157 5.57 -53.92 -16.12
CA ALA A 157 5.87 -54.88 -17.18
C ALA A 157 5.96 -54.26 -18.59
N MET A 158 5.59 -52.99 -18.77
CA MET A 158 5.71 -52.29 -20.06
C MET A 158 7.15 -51.82 -20.33
N ASP A 159 7.57 -51.90 -21.60
CA ASP A 159 8.85 -51.35 -22.04
C ASP A 159 8.88 -49.81 -21.93
N GLN A 160 10.05 -49.22 -21.73
CA GLN A 160 10.20 -47.75 -21.56
C GLN A 160 9.58 -46.92 -22.69
N TRP A 161 9.64 -47.39 -23.93
CA TRP A 161 9.04 -46.70 -25.06
C TRP A 161 7.49 -46.72 -25.01
N GLN A 162 6.89 -47.80 -24.48
CA GLN A 162 5.44 -47.93 -24.35
C GLN A 162 4.88 -47.01 -23.27
N LYS A 163 5.65 -46.74 -22.20
CA LYS A 163 5.25 -45.83 -21.10
C LYS A 163 4.99 -44.39 -21.55
N GLY A 164 5.59 -43.96 -22.67
CA GLY A 164 5.38 -42.63 -23.28
C GLY A 164 4.36 -42.60 -24.42
N THR A 165 3.77 -43.74 -24.77
CA THR A 165 2.76 -43.87 -25.85
C THR A 165 1.35 -43.98 -25.28
N SER A 166 0.31 -43.95 -26.14
CA SER A 166 -1.10 -44.04 -25.72
C SER A 166 -1.39 -45.16 -24.71
N PRO A 167 -0.92 -46.41 -24.90
CA PRO A 167 -1.16 -47.50 -23.93
C PRO A 167 -0.56 -47.24 -22.55
N GLY A 168 0.62 -46.60 -22.48
CA GLY A 168 1.27 -46.24 -21.23
C GLY A 168 0.63 -45.03 -20.56
N MET A 169 0.13 -44.07 -21.35
CA MET A 169 -0.66 -42.95 -20.84
C MET A 169 -2.01 -43.42 -20.29
N ASP A 170 -2.69 -44.36 -20.95
CA ASP A 170 -3.97 -44.91 -20.49
C ASP A 170 -3.83 -45.61 -19.14
N VAL A 171 -2.78 -46.43 -18.95
CA VAL A 171 -2.51 -47.08 -17.65
C VAL A 171 -2.11 -46.06 -16.59
N ARG A 172 -1.35 -45.02 -16.94
CA ARG A 172 -0.99 -43.95 -16.00
C ARG A 172 -2.20 -43.14 -15.56
N SER A 173 -3.07 -42.74 -16.49
CA SER A 173 -4.33 -42.06 -16.18
C SER A 173 -5.22 -42.95 -15.31
N ARG A 174 -5.27 -44.26 -15.57
CA ARG A 174 -6.03 -45.19 -14.72
C ARG A 174 -5.44 -45.31 -13.32
N LEU A 175 -4.11 -45.30 -13.17
CA LEU A 175 -3.46 -45.27 -11.86
C LEU A 175 -3.72 -43.97 -11.10
N GLU A 176 -3.72 -42.83 -11.80
CA GLU A 176 -4.09 -41.52 -11.23
C GLU A 176 -5.56 -41.50 -10.78
N GLU A 177 -6.50 -42.01 -11.59
CA GLU A 177 -7.91 -42.18 -11.22
C GLU A 177 -8.10 -43.05 -9.97
N LEU A 178 -7.40 -44.19 -9.90
CA LEU A 178 -7.47 -45.10 -8.76
C LEU A 178 -6.89 -44.46 -7.48
N GLU A 179 -5.83 -43.66 -7.59
CA GLU A 179 -5.28 -42.92 -6.45
C GLU A 179 -6.23 -41.79 -5.99
N GLU A 180 -6.89 -41.09 -6.91
CA GLU A 180 -7.92 -40.09 -6.57
C GLU A 180 -9.13 -40.72 -5.87
N GLU A 181 -9.64 -41.86 -6.36
CA GLU A 181 -10.74 -42.59 -5.71
C GLU A 181 -10.36 -43.10 -4.32
N LYS A 182 -9.12 -43.61 -4.18
CA LYS A 182 -8.54 -44.01 -2.90
C LYS A 182 -8.46 -42.83 -1.93
N GLU A 183 -7.93 -41.69 -2.35
CA GLU A 183 -7.89 -40.47 -1.53
C GLU A 183 -9.30 -40.03 -1.09
N LYS A 184 -10.29 -40.12 -1.99
CA LYS A 184 -11.67 -39.77 -1.69
C LYS A 184 -12.25 -40.65 -0.58
N ILE A 185 -12.06 -41.96 -0.65
CA ILE A 185 -12.52 -42.90 0.38
C ILE A 185 -11.82 -42.63 1.72
N ILE A 186 -10.51 -42.37 1.70
CA ILE A 186 -9.74 -42.03 2.91
C ILE A 186 -10.25 -40.71 3.52
N LYS A 187 -10.52 -39.70 2.71
CA LYS A 187 -11.12 -38.42 3.16
C LYS A 187 -12.51 -38.62 3.76
N GLU A 188 -13.37 -39.42 3.12
CA GLU A 188 -14.70 -39.76 3.63
C GLU A 188 -14.64 -40.53 4.96
N TRP A 189 -13.73 -41.50 5.07
CA TRP A 189 -13.48 -42.23 6.31
C TRP A 189 -13.01 -41.28 7.42
N THR A 190 -12.05 -40.41 7.10
CA THR A 190 -11.52 -39.41 8.05
C THR A 190 -12.62 -38.49 8.53
N MET A 191 -13.49 -38.00 7.64
CA MET A 191 -14.65 -37.18 8.02
C MET A 191 -15.60 -37.94 8.96
N LYS A 192 -15.90 -39.21 8.69
CA LYS A 192 -16.75 -40.04 9.57
C LYS A 192 -16.11 -40.26 10.94
N PHE A 193 -14.80 -40.48 10.98
CA PHE A 193 -14.03 -40.60 12.23
C PHE A 193 -14.05 -39.29 13.04
N GLN A 194 -13.88 -38.15 12.37
CA GLN A 194 -13.93 -36.81 12.97
C GLN A 194 -15.32 -36.48 13.56
N LYS A 195 -16.40 -36.74 12.80
CA LYS A 195 -17.78 -36.40 13.19
C LYS A 195 -18.38 -37.34 14.24
N SER A 196 -17.82 -38.54 14.43
CA SER A 196 -18.38 -39.52 15.36
C SER A 196 -18.15 -39.11 16.82
N ALA A 197 -19.21 -38.82 17.56
CA ALA A 197 -19.15 -38.50 18.99
C ALA A 197 -18.56 -39.66 19.82
N LYS A 198 -18.84 -40.92 19.44
CA LYS A 198 -18.31 -42.13 20.11
C LYS A 198 -16.78 -42.26 19.99
N MET A 199 -16.18 -41.60 18.98
CA MET A 199 -14.74 -41.64 18.72
C MET A 199 -14.00 -40.45 19.35
N ALA A 200 -14.70 -39.51 20.00
CA ALA A 200 -14.07 -38.34 20.64
C ALA A 200 -12.97 -38.71 21.65
N PRO A 201 -13.13 -39.72 22.54
CA PRO A 201 -12.06 -40.10 23.48
C PRO A 201 -10.81 -40.63 22.78
N LEU A 202 -10.97 -41.31 21.62
CA LEU A 202 -9.85 -41.81 20.83
C LEU A 202 -9.11 -40.65 20.13
N ARG A 203 -9.84 -39.68 19.60
CA ARG A 203 -9.24 -38.47 19.00
C ARG A 203 -8.47 -37.66 20.02
N GLU A 204 -9.00 -37.50 21.23
CA GLU A 204 -8.31 -36.82 22.32
C GLU A 204 -7.01 -37.53 22.67
N ARG A 205 -7.04 -38.86 22.79
CA ARG A 205 -5.83 -39.66 23.06
C ARG A 205 -4.78 -39.56 21.96
N ILE A 206 -5.21 -39.56 20.69
CA ILE A 206 -4.29 -39.34 19.56
C ILE A 206 -3.68 -37.94 19.63
N ALA A 207 -4.47 -36.90 19.93
CA ALA A 207 -3.95 -35.55 20.06
C ALA A 207 -3.01 -35.36 21.25
N GLU A 208 -3.20 -36.08 22.36
CA GLU A 208 -2.27 -36.06 23.51
C GLU A 208 -0.86 -36.50 23.11
N HIS A 209 -0.74 -37.49 22.23
CA HIS A 209 0.55 -37.98 21.74
C HIS A 209 1.08 -37.19 20.53
N ARG A 210 0.19 -36.81 19.62
CA ARG A 210 0.56 -36.12 18.37
C ARG A 210 0.89 -34.64 18.56
N ALA A 211 0.20 -33.95 19.46
CA ALA A 211 0.45 -32.51 19.67
C ALA A 211 1.90 -32.23 20.12
N PRO A 212 2.48 -32.94 21.11
CA PRO A 212 3.89 -32.77 21.49
C PRO A 212 4.87 -33.13 20.37
N GLU A 213 4.65 -34.22 19.64
CA GLU A 213 5.50 -34.62 18.51
C GLU A 213 5.50 -33.55 17.42
N ARG A 214 4.30 -33.05 17.08
CA ARG A 214 4.13 -32.01 16.07
C ARG A 214 4.72 -30.68 16.52
N ALA A 215 4.53 -30.31 17.79
CA ALA A 215 5.12 -29.12 18.38
C ALA A 215 6.66 -29.20 18.39
N SER A 216 7.22 -30.38 18.69
CA SER A 216 8.66 -30.61 18.64
C SER A 216 9.21 -30.55 17.20
N ALA A 217 8.48 -31.08 16.21
CA ALA A 217 8.84 -30.94 14.80
C ALA A 217 8.83 -29.46 14.36
N LEU A 218 7.81 -28.70 14.77
CA LEU A 218 7.71 -27.27 14.52
C LEU A 218 8.82 -26.48 15.24
N ALA A 219 9.14 -26.82 16.49
CA ALA A 219 10.20 -26.16 17.26
C ALA A 219 11.61 -26.46 16.72
N ARG A 220 11.85 -27.68 16.19
CA ARG A 220 13.09 -27.99 15.46
C ARG A 220 13.21 -27.18 14.17
N ALA A 221 12.08 -27.01 13.49
CA ALA A 221 11.97 -26.22 12.27
C ALA A 221 12.10 -24.71 12.50
N LEU A 222 11.59 -24.23 13.63
CA LEU A 222 11.50 -22.84 14.02
C LEU A 222 11.80 -22.70 15.52
N PRO A 223 13.10 -22.59 15.90
CA PRO A 223 13.55 -22.61 17.30
C PRO A 223 12.89 -21.57 18.19
N ILE A 224 12.39 -20.47 17.61
CA ILE A 224 11.69 -19.39 18.31
C ILE A 224 10.45 -19.86 19.07
N LEU A 225 9.87 -21.01 18.69
CA LEU A 225 8.70 -21.56 19.36
C LEU A 225 9.00 -22.04 20.79
N ASN A 226 10.27 -22.26 21.12
CA ASN A 226 10.68 -22.58 22.49
C ASN A 226 10.66 -21.36 23.43
N ASN A 227 10.52 -20.15 22.89
CA ASN A 227 10.53 -18.92 23.67
C ASN A 227 9.11 -18.49 24.07
N THR A 228 9.02 -17.59 25.05
CA THR A 228 7.79 -16.90 25.43
C THR A 228 7.59 -15.68 24.54
N LEU A 229 6.37 -15.46 24.06
CA LEU A 229 5.98 -14.20 23.41
C LEU A 229 5.13 -13.35 24.37
N PRO A 230 5.44 -12.05 24.54
CA PRO A 230 4.56 -11.15 25.28
C PRO A 230 3.16 -11.11 24.66
N PRO A 231 2.07 -11.11 25.45
CA PRO A 231 2.03 -11.03 26.93
C PRO A 231 1.99 -12.39 27.65
N SER A 232 2.20 -13.51 26.96
CA SER A 232 2.11 -14.84 27.55
C SER A 232 3.35 -15.20 28.36
N GLU A 233 3.16 -15.69 29.58
CA GLU A 233 4.23 -16.31 30.40
C GLU A 233 4.57 -17.74 29.94
N ARG A 234 3.75 -18.33 29.07
CA ARG A 234 3.91 -19.70 28.54
C ARG A 234 4.70 -19.72 27.24
N SER A 235 5.43 -20.81 27.01
CA SER A 235 6.15 -21.05 25.76
C SER A 235 5.19 -21.18 24.57
N MET A 236 5.62 -20.81 23.36
CA MET A 236 4.76 -20.97 22.18
C MET A 236 4.46 -22.44 21.87
N VAL A 237 5.36 -23.37 22.23
CA VAL A 237 5.11 -24.81 22.18
C VAL A 237 3.92 -25.21 23.07
N GLU A 238 3.83 -24.70 24.30
CA GLU A 238 2.70 -24.98 25.19
C GLU A 238 1.39 -24.42 24.64
N LEU A 239 1.40 -23.18 24.15
CA LEU A 239 0.24 -22.55 23.52
C LEU A 239 -0.22 -23.33 22.29
N TYR A 240 0.71 -23.78 21.44
CA TYR A 240 0.42 -24.62 20.29
C TYR A 240 -0.24 -25.94 20.71
N ILE A 241 0.28 -26.62 21.74
CA ILE A 241 -0.30 -27.89 22.22
C ILE A 241 -1.73 -27.68 22.74
N GLU A 242 -1.98 -26.58 23.46
CA GLU A 242 -3.33 -26.24 23.93
C GLU A 242 -4.28 -25.92 22.79
N GLU A 243 -3.86 -25.10 21.82
CA GLU A 243 -4.66 -24.78 20.63
C GLU A 243 -4.94 -26.01 19.78
N TYR A 244 -3.95 -26.89 19.60
CA TYR A 244 -4.10 -28.16 18.90
C TYR A 244 -5.15 -29.05 19.58
N LYS A 245 -5.06 -29.20 20.92
CA LYS A 245 -6.04 -29.98 21.69
C LYS A 245 -7.44 -29.36 21.61
N LYS A 246 -7.53 -28.03 21.69
CA LYS A 246 -8.80 -27.29 21.61
C LYS A 246 -9.44 -27.43 20.23
N GLU A 247 -8.66 -27.30 19.17
CA GLU A 247 -9.12 -27.48 17.79
C GLU A 247 -9.63 -28.90 17.58
N ASN A 248 -8.87 -29.90 18.01
CA ASN A 248 -9.22 -31.31 17.86
C ASN A 248 -10.48 -31.76 18.63
N ARG A 249 -10.93 -30.96 19.61
CA ARG A 249 -12.19 -31.17 20.34
C ARG A 249 -13.42 -30.64 19.59
N LYS A 250 -13.25 -29.84 18.52
CA LYS A 250 -14.36 -29.34 17.71
C LYS A 250 -15.02 -30.48 16.92
N ALA A 251 -16.28 -30.27 16.50
CA ALA A 251 -17.02 -31.23 15.68
C ALA A 251 -16.43 -31.38 14.27
N GLU A 252 -15.81 -30.32 13.76
CA GLU A 252 -15.08 -30.27 12.48
C GLU A 252 -13.74 -29.57 12.72
N PRO A 253 -12.70 -30.30 13.16
CA PRO A 253 -11.39 -29.70 13.43
C PRO A 253 -10.66 -29.39 12.12
N ASP A 254 -10.11 -28.19 12.02
CA ASP A 254 -9.24 -27.80 10.91
C ASP A 254 -7.82 -27.50 11.44
N LEU A 255 -7.09 -28.59 11.68
CA LEU A 255 -5.72 -28.52 12.20
C LEU A 255 -4.76 -27.82 11.21
N ALA A 256 -5.02 -27.94 9.90
CA ALA A 256 -4.17 -27.31 8.88
C ALA A 256 -4.32 -25.79 8.91
N LYS A 257 -5.55 -25.29 9.00
CA LYS A 257 -5.80 -23.85 9.15
C LYS A 257 -5.26 -23.32 10.47
N MET A 258 -5.48 -24.03 11.57
CA MET A 258 -4.95 -23.65 12.89
C MET A 258 -3.42 -23.54 12.87
N GLU A 259 -2.71 -24.54 12.32
CA GLU A 259 -1.24 -24.50 12.19
C GLU A 259 -0.77 -23.27 11.39
N VAL A 260 -1.47 -22.93 10.29
CA VAL A 260 -1.15 -21.73 9.49
C VAL A 260 -1.37 -20.46 10.29
N GLU A 261 -2.51 -20.32 10.96
CA GLU A 261 -2.86 -19.12 11.73
C GLU A 261 -1.91 -18.91 12.91
N PHE A 262 -1.60 -19.98 13.64
CA PHE A 262 -0.66 -19.95 14.75
C PHE A 262 0.74 -19.49 14.31
N LEU A 263 1.32 -20.12 13.29
CA LEU A 263 2.63 -19.73 12.76
C LEU A 263 2.63 -18.33 12.16
N THR A 264 1.54 -17.95 11.49
CA THR A 264 1.37 -16.59 10.94
C THR A 264 1.45 -15.57 12.07
N SER A 265 0.76 -15.81 13.19
CA SER A 265 0.77 -14.92 14.36
C SER A 265 2.18 -14.74 14.94
N VAL A 266 2.90 -15.86 15.14
CA VAL A 266 4.28 -15.85 15.66
C VAL A 266 5.19 -15.04 14.74
N ILE A 267 5.24 -15.37 13.44
CA ILE A 267 6.13 -14.73 12.47
C ILE A 267 5.75 -13.25 12.31
N PHE A 268 4.45 -12.96 12.24
CA PHE A 268 3.94 -11.59 12.14
C PHE A 268 4.39 -10.74 13.31
N HIS A 269 4.34 -11.25 14.54
CA HIS A 269 4.80 -10.49 15.72
C HIS A 269 6.27 -10.08 15.60
N HIS A 270 7.15 -10.98 15.17
CA HIS A 270 8.57 -10.67 15.00
C HIS A 270 8.84 -9.72 13.83
N LEU A 271 8.18 -9.90 12.68
CA LEU A 271 8.28 -8.97 11.57
C LEU A 271 7.74 -7.58 11.93
N GLN A 272 6.61 -7.53 12.64
CA GLN A 272 5.97 -6.30 13.05
C GLN A 272 6.82 -5.54 14.06
N ASN A 273 7.34 -6.22 15.10
CA ASN A 273 8.22 -5.60 16.08
C ASN A 273 9.50 -5.05 15.44
N ALA A 274 10.15 -5.84 14.58
CA ALA A 274 11.33 -5.37 13.84
C ALA A 274 10.97 -4.15 12.97
N SER A 275 9.84 -4.17 12.28
CA SER A 275 9.41 -3.04 11.44
C SER A 275 9.06 -1.78 12.24
N LEU A 276 8.42 -1.89 13.41
CA LEU A 276 8.06 -0.76 14.26
C LEU A 276 9.30 0.01 14.77
N ASN A 277 10.42 -0.69 14.96
CA ASN A 277 11.67 -0.10 15.43
C ASN A 277 12.39 0.73 14.36
N HIS A 278 12.18 0.43 13.07
CA HIS A 278 12.96 1.03 11.97
C HIS A 278 12.14 1.80 10.93
N ILE A 279 10.86 1.46 10.75
CA ILE A 279 9.93 2.05 9.77
C ILE A 279 8.55 2.20 10.44
N ASN A 280 8.39 3.25 11.25
CA ASN A 280 7.10 3.57 11.90
C ASN A 280 6.24 4.56 11.11
N PHE A 281 6.78 5.20 10.07
CA PHE A 281 6.07 6.15 9.22
C PHE A 281 5.19 5.48 8.15
N LEU A 282 5.37 4.18 7.90
CA LEU A 282 4.54 3.37 7.00
C LEU A 282 3.75 2.34 7.80
N ASN A 283 2.44 2.24 7.54
CA ASN A 283 1.65 1.15 8.08
C ASN A 283 1.97 -0.15 7.32
N LEU A 284 2.79 -1.00 7.93
CA LEU A 284 3.22 -2.29 7.37
C LEU A 284 2.40 -3.48 7.88
N GLN A 285 1.36 -3.29 8.70
CA GLN A 285 0.64 -4.40 9.35
C GLN A 285 0.10 -5.43 8.36
N ASN A 286 -0.70 -4.98 7.38
CA ASN A 286 -1.29 -5.90 6.39
C ASN A 286 -0.20 -6.59 5.55
N PHE A 287 0.82 -5.83 5.15
CA PHE A 287 1.94 -6.37 4.38
C PHE A 287 2.70 -7.45 5.16
N ASN A 288 3.05 -7.18 6.41
CA ASN A 288 3.75 -8.12 7.28
C ASN A 288 2.89 -9.36 7.58
N HIS A 289 1.58 -9.20 7.73
CA HIS A 289 0.66 -10.31 7.95
C HIS A 289 0.60 -11.24 6.73
N ASP A 290 0.48 -10.68 5.52
CA ASP A 290 0.45 -11.45 4.28
C ASP A 290 1.77 -12.21 4.06
N GLN A 291 2.91 -11.55 4.31
CA GLN A 291 4.23 -12.19 4.20
C GLN A 291 4.42 -13.28 5.26
N ALA A 292 4.02 -13.03 6.52
CA ALA A 292 4.07 -14.04 7.58
C ALA A 292 3.25 -15.28 7.22
N LYS A 293 2.08 -15.10 6.60
CA LYS A 293 1.22 -16.19 6.15
C LYS A 293 1.86 -17.01 5.03
N GLU A 294 2.53 -16.37 4.08
CA GLU A 294 3.25 -17.08 3.02
C GLU A 294 4.46 -17.85 3.56
N ILE A 295 5.21 -17.27 4.50
CA ILE A 295 6.32 -17.97 5.18
C ILE A 295 5.78 -19.16 6.00
N ALA A 296 4.70 -18.99 6.76
CA ALA A 296 4.06 -20.07 7.53
C ALA A 296 3.68 -21.27 6.63
N LYS A 297 3.04 -21.01 5.48
CA LYS A 297 2.73 -22.06 4.50
C LYS A 297 3.98 -22.76 3.97
N LYS A 298 5.05 -22.01 3.68
CA LYS A 298 6.34 -22.56 3.21
C LYS A 298 6.98 -23.47 4.26
N ILE A 299 6.95 -23.10 5.55
CA ILE A 299 7.42 -23.93 6.68
C ILE A 299 6.64 -25.24 6.74
N LEU A 300 5.30 -25.18 6.79
CA LEU A 300 4.47 -26.38 6.91
C LEU A 300 4.65 -27.33 5.73
N LYS A 301 4.81 -26.79 4.51
CA LYS A 301 5.10 -27.58 3.31
C LYS A 301 6.50 -28.22 3.33
N ALA A 302 7.49 -27.55 3.92
CA ALA A 302 8.83 -28.12 4.08
C ALA A 302 8.82 -29.28 5.08
N ILE A 303 8.15 -29.11 6.22
CA ILE A 303 7.99 -30.15 7.25
C ILE A 303 7.23 -31.36 6.69
N ALA A 304 6.14 -31.13 5.94
CA ALA A 304 5.36 -32.22 5.35
C ALA A 304 6.14 -33.05 4.31
N LYS A 305 7.22 -32.50 3.74
CA LYS A 305 8.07 -33.15 2.73
C LYS A 305 9.44 -33.58 3.29
N ASP A 306 9.64 -33.46 4.60
CA ASP A 306 10.93 -33.69 5.26
C ASP A 306 12.11 -32.96 4.57
N ARG A 307 11.86 -31.71 4.15
CA ARG A 307 12.86 -30.86 3.48
C ARG A 307 13.47 -29.89 4.46
N ALA A 308 14.76 -29.59 4.28
CA ALA A 308 15.43 -28.54 5.02
C ALA A 308 14.73 -27.18 4.81
N ILE A 309 14.51 -26.46 5.92
CA ILE A 309 13.88 -25.15 5.91
C ILE A 309 14.90 -24.10 5.48
N SER A 310 14.54 -23.30 4.48
CA SER A 310 15.40 -22.24 3.95
C SER A 310 14.94 -20.86 4.43
N MET A 311 14.86 -20.68 5.76
CA MET A 311 14.37 -19.44 6.37
C MET A 311 15.15 -18.20 5.89
N ALA A 312 16.47 -18.33 5.72
CA ALA A 312 17.32 -17.25 5.21
C ALA A 312 16.87 -16.75 3.82
N SER A 313 16.60 -17.67 2.88
CA SER A 313 16.15 -17.31 1.53
C SER A 313 14.74 -16.69 1.53
N TRP A 314 13.85 -17.16 2.40
CA TRP A 314 12.50 -16.59 2.50
C TRP A 314 12.51 -15.20 3.12
N LEU A 315 13.44 -14.93 4.04
CA LEU A 315 13.66 -13.60 4.59
C LEU A 315 14.35 -12.65 3.61
N GLU A 316 15.18 -13.14 2.68
CA GLU A 316 15.69 -12.36 1.55
C GLU A 316 14.58 -12.00 0.55
N GLU A 317 13.68 -12.93 0.25
CA GLU A 317 12.48 -12.64 -0.57
C GLU A 317 11.58 -11.60 0.11
N TYR A 318 11.43 -11.68 1.44
CA TYR A 318 10.75 -10.65 2.23
C TYR A 318 11.47 -9.30 2.15
N GLU A 319 12.81 -9.27 2.21
CA GLU A 319 13.62 -8.06 2.05
C GLU A 319 13.32 -7.37 0.71
N ASP A 320 13.36 -8.13 -0.39
CA ASP A 320 13.08 -7.62 -1.72
C ASP A 320 11.64 -7.14 -1.88
N ASN A 321 10.68 -7.86 -1.28
CA ASN A 321 9.27 -7.47 -1.29
C ASN A 321 9.04 -6.19 -0.47
N LEU A 322 9.68 -6.06 0.70
CA LEU A 322 9.56 -4.90 1.56
C LEU A 322 10.23 -3.68 0.94
N ASN A 323 11.42 -3.83 0.35
CA ASN A 323 12.10 -2.78 -0.41
C ASN A 323 11.21 -2.23 -1.53
N ARG A 324 10.62 -3.12 -2.34
CA ARG A 324 9.67 -2.73 -3.39
C ARG A 324 8.41 -2.08 -2.84
N HIS A 325 7.90 -2.56 -1.71
CA HIS A 325 6.71 -1.99 -1.08
C HIS A 325 6.98 -0.56 -0.56
N VAL A 326 8.09 -0.35 0.13
CA VAL A 326 8.53 0.95 0.65
C VAL A 326 8.79 1.91 -0.50
N GLU A 327 9.58 1.50 -1.50
CA GLU A 327 9.85 2.34 -2.68
C GLU A 327 8.58 2.73 -3.42
N ARG A 328 7.65 1.78 -3.60
CA ARG A 328 6.34 2.08 -4.21
C ARG A 328 5.57 3.07 -3.35
N ARG A 329 5.41 2.81 -2.05
CA ARG A 329 4.63 3.66 -1.13
C ARG A 329 5.16 5.08 -1.04
N LEU A 330 6.48 5.26 -1.08
CA LEU A 330 7.12 6.57 -1.10
C LEU A 330 6.81 7.37 -2.38
N ARG A 331 6.49 6.70 -3.48
CA ARG A 331 6.10 7.34 -4.75
C ARG A 331 4.58 7.55 -4.89
N LEU A 332 3.76 7.06 -3.95
CA LEU A 332 2.31 7.18 -4.03
C LEU A 332 1.83 8.46 -3.33
N ILE A 333 0.90 9.17 -3.95
CA ILE A 333 0.10 10.25 -3.33
C ILE A 333 -1.30 9.67 -3.13
N ASN A 334 -1.83 9.72 -1.91
CA ASN A 334 -3.10 9.06 -1.53
C ASN A 334 -3.24 7.58 -1.98
N GLY A 335 -2.13 6.84 -2.01
CA GLY A 335 -2.14 5.42 -2.41
C GLY A 335 -2.26 5.15 -3.91
N LYS A 336 -2.22 6.18 -4.77
CA LYS A 336 -2.21 6.04 -6.24
C LYS A 336 -0.93 6.67 -6.83
N ILE A 337 -0.44 6.08 -7.93
CA ILE A 337 0.58 6.74 -8.76
C ILE A 337 -0.20 7.77 -9.55
N ARG A 338 -0.04 9.04 -9.18
CA ARG A 338 -0.63 10.13 -9.95
C ARG A 338 0.06 10.16 -11.32
N LYS A 339 -0.68 9.82 -12.37
CA LYS A 339 -0.20 10.06 -13.74
C LYS A 339 -0.29 11.57 -13.93
N ILE A 340 0.85 12.22 -14.15
CA ILE A 340 0.88 13.61 -14.60
C ILE A 340 0.04 13.65 -15.88
N VAL A 341 -1.14 14.23 -15.80
CA VAL A 341 -2.02 14.34 -16.97
C VAL A 341 -1.34 15.35 -17.89
N ALA A 342 -0.87 14.90 -19.05
CA ALA A 342 -0.39 15.79 -20.08
C ALA A 342 -1.52 16.79 -20.36
N LYS A 343 -1.27 18.10 -20.17
CA LYS A 343 -2.24 19.19 -20.27
C LYS A 343 -3.16 18.97 -21.47
N ALA A 344 -4.31 18.35 -21.24
CA ALA A 344 -5.32 18.18 -22.25
C ALA A 344 -5.96 19.56 -22.42
N GLU A 345 -5.87 20.11 -23.63
CA GLU A 345 -6.49 21.36 -24.01
C GLU A 345 -8.02 21.26 -23.88
N GLU A 346 -8.57 21.47 -22.68
CA GLU A 346 -10.01 21.70 -22.53
C GLU A 346 -10.34 23.09 -23.09
N LYS A 347 -10.72 23.09 -24.37
CA LYS A 347 -10.69 24.22 -25.30
C LYS A 347 -11.96 25.07 -25.37
N SER A 348 -13.02 24.82 -24.58
CA SER A 348 -14.31 25.52 -24.79
C SER A 348 -14.96 26.20 -23.57
N GLY A 349 -14.56 25.88 -22.33
CA GLY A 349 -15.25 26.38 -21.14
C GLY A 349 -14.74 27.71 -20.56
N MET A 350 -13.43 27.99 -20.69
CA MET A 350 -12.72 29.07 -19.97
C MET A 350 -12.53 30.38 -20.76
N LEU A 351 -13.02 30.48 -22.00
CA LEU A 351 -12.80 31.66 -22.86
C LEU A 351 -13.33 32.98 -22.28
N SER A 352 -14.19 32.94 -21.27
CA SER A 352 -14.77 34.12 -20.61
C SER A 352 -14.06 34.55 -19.32
N SER A 353 -12.97 33.89 -18.89
CA SER A 353 -12.22 34.29 -17.70
C SER A 353 -11.04 35.20 -18.07
N LEU A 354 -10.78 36.26 -17.29
CA LEU A 354 -9.68 37.19 -17.55
C LEU A 354 -8.32 36.49 -17.38
N SER A 355 -8.26 35.53 -16.47
CA SER A 355 -7.13 34.61 -16.28
C SER A 355 -6.74 33.83 -17.56
N TYR A 356 -7.69 33.51 -18.44
CA TYR A 356 -7.42 32.75 -19.66
C TYR A 356 -6.58 33.53 -20.68
N LEU A 357 -6.67 34.86 -20.71
CA LEU A 357 -5.89 35.73 -21.61
C LEU A 357 -4.37 35.58 -21.38
N PHE A 358 -3.96 35.33 -20.13
CA PHE A 358 -2.55 35.13 -19.77
C PHE A 358 -2.10 33.67 -19.90
N TRP A 359 -3.03 32.71 -19.90
CA TRP A 359 -2.70 31.29 -19.91
C TRP A 359 -2.30 30.75 -21.29
N HIS A 360 -2.80 31.32 -22.40
CA HIS A 360 -2.95 30.52 -23.61
C HIS A 360 -2.53 31.11 -24.95
N SER A 361 -1.62 32.08 -25.04
CA SER A 361 -0.96 32.20 -26.34
C SER A 361 0.36 32.93 -26.35
N ALA A 362 1.37 32.22 -26.86
CA ALA A 362 2.51 32.84 -27.51
C ALA A 362 2.06 33.79 -28.64
N ALA A 363 0.88 33.57 -29.24
CA ALA A 363 0.27 34.47 -30.22
C ALA A 363 -0.33 35.75 -29.60
N VAL A 364 -1.14 35.70 -28.52
CA VAL A 364 -1.60 36.90 -27.80
C VAL A 364 -0.44 37.58 -27.13
N ASN A 365 0.54 36.89 -26.53
CA ASN A 365 1.75 37.54 -26.01
C ASN A 365 2.54 38.22 -27.13
N LYS A 366 2.63 37.64 -28.33
CA LYS A 366 3.28 38.31 -29.48
C LYS A 366 2.45 39.45 -30.06
N THR A 367 1.12 39.34 -30.10
CA THR A 367 0.26 40.42 -30.60
C THR A 367 0.05 41.52 -29.57
N THR A 368 -0.05 41.22 -28.28
CA THR A 368 0.02 42.22 -27.19
C THR A 368 1.41 42.82 -27.13
N GLU A 369 2.50 42.07 -27.21
CA GLU A 369 3.84 42.67 -27.32
C GLU A 369 3.96 43.57 -28.55
N PHE A 370 3.36 43.19 -29.68
CA PHE A 370 3.28 44.03 -30.88
C PHE A 370 2.40 45.28 -30.66
N PHE A 371 1.19 45.13 -30.14
CA PHE A 371 0.24 46.22 -29.90
C PHE A 371 0.68 47.14 -28.76
N ASP A 372 1.34 46.62 -27.74
CA ASP A 372 1.94 47.37 -26.64
C ASP A 372 3.15 48.14 -27.16
N LYS A 373 4.05 47.53 -27.95
CA LYS A 373 5.14 48.28 -28.60
C LYS A 373 4.61 49.40 -29.50
N LEU A 374 3.49 49.17 -30.18
CA LEU A 374 2.88 50.11 -31.11
C LEU A 374 2.12 51.22 -30.36
N ALA A 375 1.36 50.86 -29.32
CA ALA A 375 0.64 51.79 -28.45
C ALA A 375 1.61 52.61 -27.60
N ASP A 376 2.69 52.01 -27.11
CA ASP A 376 3.76 52.68 -26.38
C ASP A 376 4.55 53.63 -27.29
N ALA A 377 4.83 53.23 -28.54
CA ALA A 377 5.44 54.13 -29.52
C ALA A 377 4.54 55.30 -29.87
N HIS A 378 3.23 55.05 -30.03
CA HIS A 378 2.24 56.07 -30.28
C HIS A 378 2.07 57.04 -29.10
N ALA A 379 1.99 56.51 -27.87
CA ALA A 379 1.88 57.30 -26.65
C ALA A 379 3.16 58.12 -26.37
N PHE A 380 4.34 57.57 -26.66
CA PHE A 380 5.62 58.28 -26.53
C PHE A 380 5.73 59.46 -27.50
N ILE A 381 5.24 59.31 -28.74
CA ILE A 381 5.25 60.37 -29.75
C ILE A 381 4.20 61.46 -29.45
N GLN A 382 3.03 61.07 -28.93
CA GLN A 382 2.06 62.03 -28.38
C GLN A 382 2.65 62.80 -27.19
N TYR A 383 3.37 62.12 -26.29
CA TYR A 383 3.97 62.70 -25.10
C TYR A 383 5.13 63.67 -25.40
N THR A 384 5.92 63.40 -26.44
CA THR A 384 7.05 64.26 -26.87
C THR A 384 6.61 65.44 -27.75
N GLY A 385 5.31 65.61 -28.00
CA GLY A 385 4.77 66.72 -28.79
C GLY A 385 5.05 66.60 -30.29
N MET A 386 5.61 65.48 -30.76
CA MET A 386 5.83 65.18 -32.18
C MET A 386 4.57 64.60 -32.84
N SER A 387 3.37 64.95 -32.36
CA SER A 387 2.13 64.46 -32.97
C SER A 387 2.10 64.86 -34.44
N THR A 388 2.18 63.88 -35.33
CA THR A 388 1.74 64.09 -36.71
C THR A 388 0.26 64.45 -36.62
N GLN A 389 -0.08 65.72 -36.86
CA GLN A 389 -1.46 66.21 -37.03
C GLN A 389 -2.05 65.67 -38.35
N ASN A 390 -1.82 64.40 -38.66
CA ASN A 390 -2.24 63.80 -39.92
C ASN A 390 -3.57 63.11 -39.71
N GLU A 391 -4.65 63.83 -40.00
CA GLU A 391 -6.04 63.33 -39.95
C GLU A 391 -6.37 62.33 -41.07
N SER A 392 -5.42 62.02 -41.97
CA SER A 392 -5.61 61.09 -43.10
C SER A 392 -5.34 59.64 -42.71
N SER A 393 -6.37 58.80 -42.84
CA SER A 393 -6.36 57.37 -42.50
C SER A 393 -5.33 56.54 -43.28
N TYR A 394 -4.85 57.02 -44.43
CA TYR A 394 -3.81 56.34 -45.24
C TYR A 394 -2.39 56.56 -44.72
N LEU A 395 -2.11 57.72 -44.13
CA LEU A 395 -0.80 58.02 -43.53
C LEU A 395 -0.61 57.32 -42.18
N VAL A 396 -1.70 56.94 -41.51
CA VAL A 396 -1.67 56.12 -40.30
C VAL A 396 -0.95 54.79 -40.52
N ILE A 397 -1.05 54.18 -41.69
CA ILE A 397 -0.37 52.90 -42.02
C ILE A 397 1.15 53.11 -42.17
N VAL A 398 1.56 54.24 -42.73
CA VAL A 398 2.98 54.61 -42.88
C VAL A 398 3.58 54.97 -41.52
N ASP A 399 2.84 55.69 -40.69
CA ASP A 399 3.20 55.97 -39.30
C ASP A 399 3.30 54.66 -38.49
N LEU A 400 2.37 53.72 -38.67
CA LEU A 400 2.39 52.39 -38.07
C LEU A 400 3.66 51.60 -38.44
N TYR A 401 4.03 51.63 -39.73
CA TYR A 401 5.21 50.97 -40.26
C TYR A 401 6.51 51.60 -39.70
N ASN A 402 6.56 52.93 -39.61
CA ASN A 402 7.68 53.65 -39.01
C ASN A 402 7.79 53.40 -37.50
N TYR A 403 6.65 53.30 -36.78
CA TYR A 403 6.62 52.94 -35.36
C TYR A 403 7.14 51.53 -35.14
N TYR A 404 6.74 50.57 -35.97
CA TYR A 404 7.24 49.20 -35.88
C TYR A 404 8.75 49.12 -36.18
N ARG A 405 9.21 49.81 -37.23
CA ARG A 405 10.64 49.84 -37.62
C ARG A 405 11.53 50.49 -36.56
N SER A 406 11.06 51.55 -35.92
CA SER A 406 11.79 52.30 -34.90
C SER A 406 11.45 51.85 -33.47
N ALA A 407 10.65 50.81 -33.30
CA ALA A 407 10.15 50.35 -31.99
C ALA A 407 11.29 50.09 -31.00
N GLY A 408 12.40 49.50 -31.44
CA GLY A 408 13.57 49.26 -30.58
C GLY A 408 14.17 50.56 -30.03
N GLN A 409 14.38 51.56 -30.90
CA GLN A 409 14.93 52.87 -30.51
C GLN A 409 13.94 53.67 -29.67
N ILE A 410 12.63 53.58 -29.95
CA ILE A 410 11.59 54.24 -29.15
C ILE A 410 11.49 53.59 -27.77
N THR A 411 11.59 52.26 -27.69
CA THR A 411 11.59 51.54 -26.41
C THR A 411 12.84 51.88 -25.60
N GLU A 412 14.01 51.95 -26.23
CA GLU A 412 15.26 52.36 -25.58
C GLU A 412 15.20 53.82 -25.11
N THR A 413 14.73 54.74 -25.95
CA THR A 413 14.55 56.16 -25.60
C THR A 413 13.52 56.32 -24.49
N ARG A 414 12.44 55.52 -24.51
CA ARG A 414 11.46 55.42 -23.44
C ARG A 414 12.10 54.90 -22.16
N THR A 415 12.87 53.82 -22.19
CA THR A 415 13.56 53.29 -21.01
C THR A 415 14.50 54.34 -20.43
N ILE A 416 15.23 55.08 -21.27
CA ILE A 416 16.08 56.19 -20.86
C ILE A 416 15.22 57.31 -20.23
N LEU A 417 14.17 57.76 -20.91
CA LEU A 417 13.28 58.84 -20.43
C LEU A 417 12.54 58.46 -19.14
N PHE A 418 12.00 57.24 -19.04
CA PHE A 418 11.36 56.72 -17.83
C PHE A 418 12.38 56.42 -16.74
N SER A 419 13.64 56.09 -17.05
CA SER A 419 14.68 55.99 -16.02
C SER A 419 15.01 57.36 -15.42
N LEU A 420 15.00 58.41 -16.25
CA LEU A 420 15.16 59.80 -15.84
C LEU A 420 13.93 60.33 -15.07
N LEU A 421 12.72 59.87 -15.44
CA LEU A 421 11.45 60.24 -14.79
C LEU A 421 11.04 59.31 -13.64
N LYS A 422 11.76 58.20 -13.41
CA LYS A 422 11.49 57.22 -12.34
C LYS A 422 11.32 57.88 -10.96
N PRO A 423 12.11 58.90 -10.58
CA PRO A 423 11.93 59.59 -9.31
C PRO A 423 10.56 60.29 -9.16
N PHE A 424 9.88 60.57 -10.28
CA PHE A 424 8.59 61.28 -10.34
C PHE A 424 7.39 60.37 -10.63
N MET A 425 7.62 59.07 -10.86
CA MET A 425 6.57 58.11 -11.19
C MET A 425 5.45 58.04 -10.13
N PRO A 426 5.73 58.06 -8.81
CA PRO A 426 4.67 58.03 -7.80
C PRO A 426 3.67 59.18 -7.94
N LEU A 427 4.16 60.37 -8.29
CA LEU A 427 3.31 61.55 -8.49
C LEU A 427 2.41 61.39 -9.71
N TYR A 428 2.96 60.84 -10.80
CA TYR A 428 2.20 60.55 -12.01
C TYR A 428 1.09 59.51 -11.76
N GLU A 429 1.41 58.44 -11.04
CA GLU A 429 0.44 57.38 -10.69
C GLU A 429 -0.70 57.92 -9.82
N GLU A 430 -0.40 58.78 -8.85
CA GLU A 430 -1.42 59.45 -8.03
C GLU A 430 -2.38 60.28 -8.89
N TYR A 431 -1.87 61.09 -9.82
CA TYR A 431 -2.74 61.88 -10.72
C TYR A 431 -3.56 60.99 -11.65
N LYS A 432 -3.00 59.88 -12.13
CA LYS A 432 -3.71 58.87 -12.93
C LYS A 432 -4.83 58.22 -12.12
N GLU A 433 -4.57 57.80 -10.88
CA GLU A 433 -5.58 57.21 -9.99
C GLU A 433 -6.73 58.18 -9.69
N ILE A 434 -6.41 59.45 -9.43
CA ILE A 434 -7.41 60.49 -9.21
C ILE A 434 -8.28 60.70 -10.46
N GLY A 435 -7.66 60.66 -11.64
CA GLY A 435 -8.35 60.78 -12.92
C GLY A 435 -9.34 59.64 -13.18
N LEU A 436 -8.92 58.40 -12.90
CA LEU A 436 -9.66 57.19 -13.26
C LEU A 436 -10.67 56.73 -12.20
N TYR A 437 -10.34 56.84 -10.91
CA TYR A 437 -11.08 56.14 -9.85
C TYR A 437 -11.73 57.06 -8.81
N GLU A 438 -11.27 58.30 -8.65
CA GLU A 438 -11.81 59.21 -7.63
C GLU A 438 -13.12 59.86 -8.09
N LYS A 439 -14.25 59.33 -7.60
CA LYS A 439 -15.58 59.86 -7.90
C LYS A 439 -15.97 61.07 -7.04
N ASN A 440 -15.34 61.26 -5.88
CA ASN A 440 -15.67 62.36 -4.96
C ASN A 440 -14.90 63.64 -5.36
N VAL A 441 -15.64 64.68 -5.75
CA VAL A 441 -15.09 65.97 -6.21
C VAL A 441 -14.19 66.63 -5.16
N TYR A 442 -14.57 66.62 -3.88
CA TYR A 442 -13.78 67.27 -2.82
C TYR A 442 -12.44 66.54 -2.57
N ARG A 443 -12.46 65.21 -2.55
CA ARG A 443 -11.23 64.39 -2.43
C ARG A 443 -10.34 64.54 -3.66
N LYS A 444 -10.94 64.60 -4.85
CA LYS A 444 -10.24 64.84 -6.11
C LYS A 444 -9.50 66.18 -6.08
N ILE A 445 -10.15 67.26 -5.66
CA ILE A 445 -9.50 68.58 -5.50
C ILE A 445 -8.36 68.49 -4.49
N PHE A 446 -8.62 67.94 -3.30
CA PHE A 446 -7.60 67.83 -2.25
C PHE A 446 -6.36 67.04 -2.68
N ARG A 447 -6.55 65.83 -3.24
CA ARG A 447 -5.46 64.96 -3.70
C ARG A 447 -4.70 65.56 -4.88
N THR A 448 -5.35 66.37 -5.71
CA THR A 448 -4.71 67.05 -6.86
C THR A 448 -3.85 68.24 -6.41
N VAL A 449 -4.35 69.02 -5.45
CA VAL A 449 -3.75 70.28 -5.01
C VAL A 449 -2.62 70.04 -4.00
N MET A 450 -2.71 69.02 -3.15
CA MET A 450 -1.71 68.78 -2.09
C MET A 450 -0.27 68.61 -2.61
N PRO A 451 0.01 67.82 -3.66
CA PRO A 451 1.36 67.75 -4.22
C PRO A 451 1.85 69.09 -4.80
N LEU A 452 0.94 69.89 -5.40
CA LEU A 452 1.27 71.23 -5.88
C LEU A 452 1.63 72.19 -4.74
N LEU A 453 0.96 72.07 -3.59
CA LEU A 453 1.31 72.84 -2.39
C LEU A 453 2.69 72.46 -1.85
N VAL A 454 3.08 71.18 -1.93
CA VAL A 454 4.44 70.74 -1.55
C VAL A 454 5.49 71.36 -2.47
N ILE A 455 5.24 71.37 -3.79
CA ILE A 455 6.13 72.01 -4.77
C ILE A 455 6.23 73.52 -4.50
N ALA A 456 5.09 74.20 -4.39
CA ALA A 456 5.04 75.64 -4.16
C ALA A 456 5.70 76.02 -2.82
N GLY A 457 5.45 75.26 -1.76
CA GLY A 457 6.06 75.47 -0.45
C GLY A 457 7.58 75.33 -0.49
N PHE A 458 8.11 74.36 -1.23
CA PHE A 458 9.55 74.20 -1.42
C PHE A 458 10.17 75.35 -2.22
N VAL A 459 9.51 75.78 -3.31
CA VAL A 459 9.96 76.92 -4.12
C VAL A 459 9.98 78.21 -3.29
N VAL A 460 8.93 78.46 -2.50
CA VAL A 460 8.87 79.63 -1.60
C VAL A 460 9.95 79.56 -0.53
N LEU A 461 10.23 78.38 0.02
CA LEU A 461 11.30 78.20 1.01
C LEU A 461 12.67 78.51 0.43
N VAL A 462 12.97 78.00 -0.76
CA VAL A 462 14.25 78.32 -1.45
C VAL A 462 14.31 79.79 -1.84
N ALA A 463 13.21 80.38 -2.33
CA ALA A 463 13.14 81.81 -2.62
C ALA A 463 13.36 82.68 -1.37
N ALA A 464 12.80 82.28 -0.22
CA ALA A 464 13.00 82.95 1.06
C ALA A 464 14.46 82.82 1.55
N MET A 465 15.12 81.69 1.29
CA MET A 465 16.55 81.51 1.59
C MET A 465 17.48 82.30 0.66
N LEU A 466 17.06 82.54 -0.59
CA LEU A 466 17.82 83.30 -1.59
C LEU A 466 17.55 84.82 -1.53
N SER A 467 16.40 85.23 -0.98
CA SER A 467 15.98 86.64 -0.84
C SER A 467 17.04 87.55 -0.19
N PRO A 468 17.77 87.13 0.87
CA PRO A 468 18.80 87.98 1.50
C PRO A 468 20.03 88.23 0.63
N LEU A 469 20.24 87.47 -0.45
CA LEU A 469 21.45 87.53 -1.29
C LEU A 469 21.36 88.56 -2.43
N ALA A 470 20.23 89.27 -2.58
CA ALA A 470 20.00 90.30 -3.61
C ALA A 470 20.45 89.87 -5.03
N ILE A 471 20.22 88.60 -5.37
CA ILE A 471 20.67 87.99 -6.61
C ILE A 471 19.87 88.57 -7.79
N PRO A 472 20.51 88.85 -8.95
CA PRO A 472 19.80 89.29 -10.16
C PRO A 472 18.73 88.29 -10.60
N GLU A 473 17.62 88.76 -11.18
CA GLU A 473 16.49 87.94 -11.64
C GLU A 473 16.91 86.77 -12.55
N LEU A 474 17.97 86.95 -13.35
CA LEU A 474 18.53 85.90 -14.20
C LEU A 474 19.11 84.72 -13.40
N ALA A 475 19.80 85.01 -12.29
CA ALA A 475 20.36 83.97 -11.43
C ALA A 475 19.29 83.34 -10.52
N PHE A 476 18.18 84.04 -10.25
CA PHE A 476 16.98 83.43 -9.70
C PHE A 476 16.37 82.39 -10.66
N LEU A 477 16.34 82.67 -11.97
CA LEU A 477 15.85 81.73 -12.98
C LEU A 477 16.74 80.47 -13.09
N ILE A 478 18.06 80.64 -12.96
CA ILE A 478 19.04 79.54 -12.92
C ILE A 478 18.85 78.68 -11.66
N ALA A 479 18.48 79.27 -10.53
CA ALA A 479 18.17 78.52 -9.30
C ALA A 479 16.78 77.87 -9.35
N ALA A 480 15.79 78.53 -9.97
CA ALA A 480 14.40 78.09 -10.00
C ALA A 480 14.20 76.75 -10.71
N ILE A 481 14.92 76.47 -11.80
CA ILE A 481 14.80 75.21 -12.55
C ILE A 481 15.21 74.00 -11.67
N PRO A 482 16.41 73.94 -11.07
CA PRO A 482 16.77 72.90 -10.11
C PRO A 482 15.83 72.82 -8.90
N THR A 483 15.37 73.98 -8.38
CA THR A 483 14.43 74.02 -7.26
C THR A 483 13.08 73.38 -7.62
N LEU A 484 12.58 73.61 -8.83
CA LEU A 484 11.34 73.01 -9.30
C LEU A 484 11.49 71.49 -9.46
N PHE A 485 12.61 71.01 -10.02
CA PHE A 485 12.91 69.57 -10.10
C PHE A 485 12.97 68.91 -8.71
N LEU A 486 13.66 69.53 -7.74
CA LEU A 486 13.69 69.04 -6.35
C LEU A 486 12.30 69.09 -5.68
N GLY A 487 11.52 70.13 -5.98
CA GLY A 487 10.15 70.27 -5.50
C GLY A 487 9.24 69.15 -5.99
N ILE A 488 9.32 68.78 -7.28
CA ILE A 488 8.58 67.64 -7.85
C ILE A 488 9.06 66.32 -7.23
N PHE A 489 10.37 66.18 -6.99
CA PHE A 489 10.91 64.99 -6.30
C PHE A 489 10.36 64.86 -4.88
N LEU A 490 10.33 65.96 -4.11
CA LEU A 490 9.75 66.01 -2.78
C LEU A 490 8.25 65.69 -2.78
N ALA A 491 7.50 66.22 -3.75
CA ALA A 491 6.09 65.89 -3.92
C ALA A 491 5.89 64.39 -4.24
N SER A 492 6.77 63.81 -5.03
CA SER A 492 6.75 62.38 -5.35
C SER A 492 7.05 61.53 -4.09
N LYS A 493 8.02 61.94 -3.27
CA LYS A 493 8.29 61.31 -1.97
C LYS A 493 7.13 61.46 -0.98
N TYR A 494 6.47 62.61 -0.95
CA TYR A 494 5.26 62.82 -0.17
C TYR A 494 4.17 61.80 -0.55
N VAL A 495 3.93 61.60 -1.85
CA VAL A 495 2.94 60.62 -2.33
C VAL A 495 3.32 59.21 -1.90
N THR A 496 4.60 58.82 -2.04
CA THR A 496 5.08 57.51 -1.58
C THR A 496 4.82 57.31 -0.08
N ILE A 497 5.24 58.26 0.76
CA ILE A 497 5.07 58.19 2.22
C ILE A 497 3.59 58.16 2.59
N LYS A 498 2.75 58.97 1.94
CA LYS A 498 1.30 58.96 2.12
C LYS A 498 0.70 57.59 1.82
N ASN A 499 1.09 56.97 0.70
CA ASN A 499 0.59 55.66 0.29
C ASN A 499 1.06 54.55 1.24
N GLU A 500 2.33 54.57 1.65
CA GLU A 500 2.88 53.64 2.65
C GLU A 500 2.17 53.76 4.00
N LEU A 501 1.93 54.99 4.48
CA LEU A 501 1.18 55.24 5.70
C LEU A 501 -0.25 54.73 5.59
N HIS A 502 -0.93 55.02 4.47
CA HIS A 502 -2.28 54.53 4.23
C HIS A 502 -2.33 52.99 4.24
N GLN A 503 -1.38 52.34 3.57
CA GLN A 503 -1.27 50.88 3.56
C GLN A 503 -0.95 50.32 4.94
N TYR A 504 -0.06 50.97 5.70
CA TYR A 504 0.26 50.59 7.07
C TYR A 504 -0.96 50.68 7.99
N PHE A 505 -1.71 51.79 7.95
CA PHE A 505 -2.93 51.93 8.76
C PHE A 505 -4.00 50.92 8.35
N ARG A 506 -4.15 50.69 7.04
CA ARG A 506 -5.10 49.71 6.50
C ARG A 506 -4.77 48.29 6.95
N THR A 507 -3.51 47.86 6.79
CA THR A 507 -3.07 46.52 7.21
C THR A 507 -3.19 46.35 8.73
N LYS A 508 -2.85 47.39 9.52
CA LYS A 508 -3.01 47.37 10.98
C LYS A 508 -4.48 47.28 11.42
N TYR A 509 -5.39 47.99 10.74
CA TYR A 509 -6.81 47.96 11.06
C TYR A 509 -7.45 46.60 10.76
N TYR A 510 -7.08 45.98 9.64
CA TYR A 510 -7.66 44.71 9.20
C TYR A 510 -6.92 43.46 9.72
N GLY A 511 -5.74 43.61 10.32
CA GLY A 511 -4.96 42.50 10.90
C GLY A 511 -3.92 41.86 9.97
N GLY A 512 -3.72 42.40 8.77
CA GLY A 512 -2.70 41.93 7.83
C GLY A 512 -2.96 42.35 6.38
N ALA A 513 -1.99 42.09 5.49
CA ALA A 513 -2.10 42.40 4.06
C ALA A 513 -3.16 41.56 3.32
N PHE A 514 -3.43 40.34 3.80
CA PHE A 514 -4.42 39.41 3.22
C PHE A 514 -5.72 39.31 4.05
N GLU A 515 -5.86 40.15 5.07
CA GLU A 515 -7.07 40.24 5.91
C GLU A 515 -7.96 41.44 5.53
N ILE A 516 -7.56 42.18 4.50
CA ILE A 516 -8.36 43.25 3.91
C ILE A 516 -9.59 42.67 3.18
N PRO A 517 -10.67 43.46 3.02
CA PRO A 517 -11.93 42.99 2.43
C PRO A 517 -11.78 42.31 1.06
N GLU A 518 -10.79 42.72 0.26
CA GLU A 518 -10.51 42.16 -1.08
C GLU A 518 -10.04 40.71 -1.08
N PHE A 519 -9.56 40.21 0.06
CA PHE A 519 -9.08 38.84 0.23
C PHE A 519 -9.95 38.02 1.19
N LYS A 520 -11.04 38.60 1.71
CA LYS A 520 -11.98 37.88 2.59
C LYS A 520 -12.99 37.09 1.79
N ILE A 521 -13.56 36.04 2.41
CA ILE A 521 -14.67 35.31 1.79
C ILE A 521 -15.84 36.27 1.60
N ASN A 522 -16.44 36.23 0.41
CA ASN A 522 -17.63 36.99 0.11
C ASN A 522 -18.84 36.07 -0.16
N PRO A 523 -20.06 36.63 -0.25
CA PRO A 523 -21.27 35.82 -0.48
C PRO A 523 -21.23 34.98 -1.76
N ARG A 524 -20.51 35.47 -2.79
CA ARG A 524 -20.32 34.75 -4.05
C ARG A 524 -19.51 33.47 -3.86
N MET A 525 -18.40 33.53 -3.12
CA MET A 525 -17.60 32.33 -2.80
C MET A 525 -18.40 31.34 -1.95
N LEU A 526 -19.18 31.80 -0.97
CA LEU A 526 -20.05 30.92 -0.18
C LEU A 526 -21.07 30.19 -1.06
N HIS A 527 -21.63 30.88 -2.05
CA HIS A 527 -22.57 30.29 -2.99
C HIS A 527 -21.92 29.26 -3.93
N ILE A 528 -20.68 29.50 -4.37
CA ILE A 528 -19.94 28.61 -5.28
C ILE A 528 -19.46 27.34 -4.56
N PHE A 529 -18.96 27.47 -3.33
CA PHE A 529 -18.32 26.37 -2.60
C PHE A 529 -19.22 25.72 -1.54
N GLY A 530 -20.45 26.22 -1.37
CA GLY A 530 -21.51 25.65 -0.53
C GLY A 530 -21.36 25.87 0.98
N SER A 531 -20.14 26.06 1.48
CA SER A 531 -19.87 26.31 2.91
C SER A 531 -18.75 27.34 3.11
N GLU A 532 -18.76 27.98 4.28
CA GLU A 532 -17.68 28.88 4.71
C GLU A 532 -16.35 28.13 4.87
N GLU A 533 -16.39 26.90 5.39
CA GLU A 533 -15.21 26.06 5.58
C GLU A 533 -14.52 25.73 4.25
N ASN A 534 -15.27 25.33 3.21
CA ASN A 534 -14.71 25.04 1.90
C ASN A 534 -14.14 26.31 1.24
N ALA A 535 -14.85 27.44 1.34
CA ALA A 535 -14.39 28.72 0.81
C ALA A 535 -13.10 29.20 1.51
N GLU A 536 -12.95 28.95 2.81
CA GLU A 536 -11.75 29.30 3.58
C GLU A 536 -10.55 28.42 3.18
N VAL A 537 -10.76 27.13 2.92
CA VAL A 537 -9.71 26.24 2.38
C VAL A 537 -9.20 26.78 1.04
N ILE A 538 -10.08 27.14 0.10
CA ILE A 538 -9.68 27.71 -1.19
C ILE A 538 -8.99 29.07 -1.01
N ARG A 539 -9.52 29.95 -0.15
CA ARG A 539 -8.88 31.23 0.20
C ARG A 539 -7.45 31.03 0.71
N ALA A 540 -7.27 30.12 1.67
CA ALA A 540 -5.97 29.85 2.27
C ALA A 540 -4.95 29.36 1.22
N ILE A 541 -5.36 28.50 0.29
CA ILE A 541 -4.49 28.01 -0.80
C ILE A 541 -4.03 29.17 -1.70
N TYR A 542 -4.95 30.02 -2.16
CA TYR A 542 -4.60 31.16 -3.02
C TYR A 542 -3.71 32.19 -2.30
N ILE A 543 -3.99 32.48 -1.03
CA ILE A 543 -3.14 33.38 -0.22
C ILE A 543 -1.74 32.80 -0.03
N ASN A 544 -1.62 31.50 0.24
CA ASN A 544 -0.32 30.85 0.42
C ASN A 544 0.52 30.87 -0.86
N GLU A 545 -0.11 30.69 -2.03
CA GLU A 545 0.58 30.80 -3.32
C GLU A 545 1.01 32.24 -3.62
N LEU A 546 0.21 33.26 -3.27
CA LEU A 546 0.61 34.66 -3.39
C LEU A 546 1.78 35.00 -2.47
N LYS A 547 1.76 34.54 -1.22
CA LYS A 547 2.88 34.70 -0.28
C LYS A 547 4.16 34.04 -0.80
N ALA A 548 4.05 32.83 -1.36
CA ALA A 548 5.20 32.14 -1.96
C ALA A 548 5.79 32.94 -3.13
N CYS A 549 4.96 33.55 -3.97
CA CYS A 549 5.42 34.43 -5.04
C CYS A 549 6.12 35.69 -4.50
N ASP A 550 5.58 36.30 -3.44
CA ASP A 550 6.15 37.49 -2.79
C ASP A 550 7.50 37.17 -2.12
N GLU A 551 7.63 36.00 -1.47
CA GLU A 551 8.89 35.51 -0.89
C GLU A 551 9.96 35.28 -1.96
N LEU A 552 9.61 34.66 -3.09
CA LEU A 552 10.51 34.48 -4.23
C LEU A 552 10.97 35.83 -4.79
N GLU A 553 10.05 36.77 -4.99
CA GLU A 553 10.37 38.11 -5.50
C GLU A 553 11.28 38.90 -4.54
N LYS A 554 11.04 38.76 -3.23
CA LYS A 554 11.93 39.32 -2.21
C LYS A 554 13.33 38.72 -2.30
N SER A 555 13.43 37.39 -2.47
CA SER A 555 14.72 36.71 -2.61
C SER A 555 15.50 37.15 -3.85
N TYR A 556 14.82 37.44 -4.98
CA TYR A 556 15.44 38.01 -6.17
C TYR A 556 15.83 39.47 -5.99
N SER A 557 15.02 40.24 -5.25
CA SER A 557 15.29 41.66 -4.97
C SER A 557 16.46 41.84 -4.01
N GLU A 558 16.59 40.98 -3.00
CA GLU A 558 17.73 40.95 -2.06
C GLU A 558 19.02 40.56 -2.79
N ARG A 559 19.00 39.50 -3.63
CA ARG A 559 20.18 39.11 -4.44
C ARG A 559 20.55 40.10 -5.53
N GLY A 560 19.57 40.77 -6.14
CA GLY A 560 19.77 41.81 -7.14
C GLY A 560 20.34 43.12 -6.57
N GLY A 561 20.29 43.30 -5.24
CA GLY A 561 20.96 44.41 -4.56
C GLY A 561 22.47 44.22 -4.44
N ASP A 562 22.94 42.97 -4.39
CA ASP A 562 24.35 42.60 -4.20
C ASP A 562 25.08 42.22 -5.51
N GLY A 563 24.37 42.14 -6.64
CA GLY A 563 24.93 41.81 -7.96
C GLY A 563 23.89 41.71 -9.09
N LEU A 564 24.36 41.50 -10.33
CA LEU A 564 23.51 41.25 -11.50
C LEU A 564 22.95 39.82 -11.44
N LEU A 565 21.62 39.68 -11.44
CA LEU A 565 20.93 38.38 -11.59
C LEU A 565 21.38 37.69 -12.89
N THR A 566 21.54 36.37 -12.85
CA THR A 566 21.83 35.58 -14.07
C THR A 566 20.66 35.59 -15.05
N GLU A 567 20.90 35.28 -16.33
CA GLU A 567 19.84 35.24 -17.35
C GLU A 567 18.74 34.20 -17.02
N GLU A 568 19.13 33.07 -16.42
CA GLU A 568 18.20 32.07 -15.92
C GLU A 568 17.35 32.60 -14.75
N GLU A 569 17.95 33.30 -13.80
CA GLU A 569 17.22 33.92 -12.67
C GLU A 569 16.31 35.06 -13.12
N LEU A 570 16.72 35.86 -14.11
CA LEU A 570 15.86 36.88 -14.71
C LEU A 570 14.64 36.27 -15.38
N LYS A 571 14.81 35.13 -16.04
CA LYS A 571 13.70 34.36 -16.61
C LYS A 571 12.77 33.82 -15.51
N LEU A 572 13.32 33.19 -14.47
CA LEU A 572 12.54 32.69 -13.34
C LEU A 572 11.80 33.81 -12.58
N ARG A 573 12.40 34.99 -12.46
CA ARG A 573 11.76 36.18 -11.89
C ARG A 573 10.60 36.66 -12.75
N LYS A 574 10.78 36.73 -14.08
CA LYS A 574 9.68 37.06 -15.02
C LYS A 574 8.55 36.04 -14.92
N ASP A 575 8.87 34.76 -14.88
CA ASP A 575 7.88 33.68 -14.73
C ASP A 575 7.13 33.78 -13.39
N ASN A 576 7.82 34.14 -12.30
CA ASN A 576 7.21 34.38 -10.98
C ASN A 576 6.24 35.58 -11.00
N ILE A 577 6.62 36.69 -11.65
CA ILE A 577 5.75 37.87 -11.80
C ILE A 577 4.48 37.52 -12.59
N ILE A 578 4.63 36.78 -13.70
CA ILE A 578 3.51 36.29 -14.51
C ILE A 578 2.60 35.37 -13.69
N ARG A 579 3.18 34.41 -12.94
CA ARG A 579 2.44 33.50 -12.04
C ARG A 579 1.64 34.30 -11.01
N ARG A 580 2.26 35.28 -10.35
CA ARG A 580 1.61 36.14 -9.37
C ARG A 580 0.43 36.90 -9.97
N HIS A 581 0.58 37.47 -11.17
CA HIS A 581 -0.50 38.18 -11.86
C HIS A 581 -1.64 37.23 -12.25
N SER A 582 -1.32 36.03 -12.75
CA SER A 582 -2.30 34.99 -13.04
C SER A 582 -3.15 34.64 -11.81
N ILE A 583 -2.51 34.43 -10.66
CA ILE A 583 -3.20 34.08 -9.41
C ILE A 583 -4.11 35.23 -8.95
N LEU A 584 -3.68 36.50 -9.10
CA LEU A 584 -4.51 37.66 -8.76
C LEU A 584 -5.72 37.81 -9.70
N LEU A 585 -5.56 37.51 -10.98
CA LEU A 585 -6.66 37.53 -11.95
C LEU A 585 -7.65 36.38 -11.71
N GLU A 586 -7.15 35.19 -11.37
CA GLU A 586 -7.99 34.06 -10.95
C GLU A 586 -8.74 34.39 -9.66
N TRP A 587 -8.06 35.01 -8.69
CA TRP A 587 -8.71 35.48 -7.47
C TRP A 587 -9.81 36.49 -7.77
N TYR A 588 -9.56 37.44 -8.68
CA TYR A 588 -10.58 38.37 -9.15
C TYR A 588 -11.76 37.65 -9.83
N ASP A 589 -11.48 36.65 -10.69
CA ASP A 589 -12.50 35.83 -11.36
C ASP A 589 -13.38 35.05 -10.36
N ILE A 590 -12.78 34.55 -9.27
CA ILE A 590 -13.45 33.84 -8.18
C ILE A 590 -14.26 34.80 -7.31
N HIS A 591 -13.62 35.87 -6.84
CA HIS A 591 -14.13 36.75 -5.78
C HIS A 591 -14.99 37.88 -6.35
N SER A 592 -14.53 38.64 -7.34
CA SER A 592 -15.10 39.95 -7.70
C SER A 592 -15.76 40.02 -9.08
N ASN A 593 -15.51 39.05 -9.97
CA ASN A 593 -16.01 39.08 -11.34
C ASN A 593 -17.47 38.60 -11.43
N ASN A 594 -18.41 39.53 -11.35
CA ASN A 594 -19.84 39.22 -11.43
C ASN A 594 -20.30 38.76 -12.82
N GLU A 595 -19.50 38.98 -13.87
CA GLU A 595 -19.86 38.60 -15.25
C GLU A 595 -19.53 37.12 -15.56
N LEU A 596 -18.61 36.52 -14.78
CA LEU A 596 -18.28 35.11 -14.91
C LEU A 596 -19.36 34.25 -14.22
N GLY A 597 -19.95 33.30 -14.96
CA GLY A 597 -20.94 32.38 -14.40
C GLY A 597 -20.37 31.50 -13.27
N PHE A 598 -21.16 31.26 -12.23
CA PHE A 598 -20.76 30.49 -11.03
C PHE A 598 -20.24 29.08 -11.38
N GLU A 599 -20.77 28.45 -12.42
CA GLU A 599 -20.38 27.10 -12.88
C GLU A 599 -18.93 27.03 -13.42
N LYS A 600 -18.36 28.16 -13.84
CA LYS A 600 -17.00 28.20 -14.40
C LYS A 600 -15.93 28.35 -13.34
N VAL A 601 -16.29 28.86 -12.16
CA VAL A 601 -15.35 29.14 -11.07
C VAL A 601 -14.73 27.85 -10.49
N PRO A 602 -15.50 26.78 -10.21
CA PRO A 602 -14.91 25.51 -9.75
C PRO A 602 -13.86 24.95 -10.71
N LYS A 603 -14.05 25.08 -12.03
CA LYS A 603 -13.09 24.61 -13.04
C LYS A 603 -11.77 25.39 -13.01
N ILE A 604 -11.81 26.69 -12.73
CA ILE A 604 -10.61 27.54 -12.55
C ILE A 604 -9.83 27.05 -11.34
N VAL A 605 -10.52 26.80 -10.22
CA VAL A 605 -9.92 26.29 -8.99
C VAL A 605 -9.36 24.89 -9.18
N GLU A 606 -10.12 23.98 -9.79
CA GLU A 606 -9.72 22.60 -10.08
C GLU A 606 -8.43 22.54 -10.90
N LYS A 607 -8.35 23.35 -11.97
CA LYS A 607 -7.15 23.47 -12.79
C LYS A 607 -5.95 23.95 -11.97
N ARG A 608 -6.13 24.98 -11.13
CA ARG A 608 -5.06 25.51 -10.27
C ARG A 608 -4.58 24.48 -9.25
N LEU A 609 -5.49 23.79 -8.58
CA LEU A 609 -5.17 22.72 -7.62
C LEU A 609 -4.43 21.57 -8.31
N THR A 610 -4.82 21.23 -9.54
CA THR A 610 -4.15 20.23 -10.36
C THR A 610 -2.73 20.66 -10.73
N ASP A 611 -2.56 21.89 -11.21
CA ASP A 611 -1.24 22.44 -11.56
C ASP A 611 -0.30 22.48 -10.34
N ILE A 612 -0.80 22.90 -9.16
CA ILE A 612 -0.02 22.91 -7.91
C ILE A 612 0.37 21.46 -7.53
N ALA A 613 -0.59 20.54 -7.50
CA ALA A 613 -0.31 19.16 -7.11
C ALA A 613 0.67 18.47 -8.07
N ASP A 614 0.58 18.74 -9.37
CA ASP A 614 1.51 18.21 -10.37
C ASP A 614 2.94 18.77 -10.21
N GLU A 615 3.06 20.07 -9.89
CA GLU A 615 4.34 20.71 -9.59
C GLU A 615 4.98 20.11 -8.33
N GLU A 616 4.19 19.99 -7.25
CA GLU A 616 4.63 19.37 -5.99
C GLU A 616 5.00 17.89 -6.18
N THR A 617 4.28 17.15 -7.03
CA THR A 617 4.62 15.75 -7.37
C THR A 617 5.96 15.67 -8.08
N LYS A 618 6.22 16.55 -9.06
CA LYS A 618 7.52 16.61 -9.76
C LYS A 618 8.66 16.99 -8.84
N LEU A 619 8.43 17.92 -7.92
CA LEU A 619 9.41 18.30 -6.91
C LEU A 619 9.68 17.15 -5.93
N MET A 620 8.64 16.42 -5.50
CA MET A 620 8.78 15.21 -4.71
C MET A 620 9.62 14.15 -5.44
N GLU A 621 9.31 13.84 -6.70
CA GLU A 621 10.09 12.88 -7.51
C GLU A 621 11.55 13.31 -7.67
N LYS A 622 11.80 14.61 -7.88
CA LYS A 622 13.15 15.17 -8.00
C LYS A 622 13.91 15.14 -6.66
N ASP A 623 13.21 15.32 -5.55
CA ASP A 623 13.82 15.34 -4.21
C ASP A 623 14.01 13.94 -3.61
N ILE A 624 13.28 12.92 -4.08
CA ILE A 624 13.57 11.51 -3.78
C ILE A 624 14.86 11.12 -4.53
N ASN A 625 15.99 11.42 -3.90
CA ASN A 625 17.30 11.06 -4.42
C ASN A 625 17.63 9.58 -4.14
N GLU A 626 18.52 8.99 -4.96
CA GLU A 626 19.04 7.63 -4.75
C GLU A 626 19.60 7.42 -3.32
N HIS A 627 20.11 8.48 -2.70
CA HIS A 627 20.57 8.46 -1.31
C HIS A 627 19.46 8.16 -0.29
N ASP A 628 18.24 8.69 -0.49
CA ASP A 628 17.13 8.47 0.44
C ASP A 628 16.53 7.06 0.24
N LEU A 629 16.52 6.58 -1.01
CA LEU A 629 16.20 5.18 -1.33
C LEU A 629 17.24 4.22 -0.73
N GLN A 630 18.53 4.55 -0.78
CA GLN A 630 19.58 3.75 -0.14
C GLN A 630 19.43 3.71 1.39
N LYS A 631 19.05 4.82 2.03
CA LYS A 631 18.73 4.84 3.47
C LYS A 631 17.55 3.94 3.79
N ALA A 632 16.46 4.02 3.02
CA ALA A 632 15.31 3.15 3.19
C ALA A 632 15.70 1.66 3.05
N ARG A 633 16.50 1.32 2.02
CA ARG A 633 17.03 -0.04 1.83
C ARG A 633 17.89 -0.51 3.00
N ARG A 634 18.73 0.36 3.58
CA ARG A 634 19.51 0.02 4.79
C ARG A 634 18.62 -0.24 6.01
N CYS A 635 17.52 0.51 6.17
CA CYS A 635 16.55 0.24 7.24
C CYS A 635 15.84 -1.10 7.02
N VAL A 636 15.44 -1.40 5.79
CA VAL A 636 14.87 -2.71 5.44
C VAL A 636 15.87 -3.84 5.73
N ALA A 637 17.13 -3.69 5.35
CA ALA A 637 18.17 -4.67 5.67
C ALA A 637 18.35 -4.86 7.19
N ARG A 638 18.21 -3.79 8.01
CA ARG A 638 18.22 -3.89 9.48
C ARG A 638 17.00 -4.63 10.03
N ILE A 639 15.80 -4.36 9.51
CA ILE A 639 14.58 -5.11 9.87
C ILE A 639 14.79 -6.59 9.59
N VAL A 640 15.30 -6.92 8.41
CA VAL A 640 15.54 -8.31 8.02
C VAL A 640 16.66 -8.93 8.84
N SER A 641 17.70 -8.19 9.19
CA SER A 641 18.74 -8.65 10.11
C SER A 641 18.19 -8.97 11.51
N GLU A 642 17.31 -8.13 12.05
CA GLU A 642 16.64 -8.38 13.33
C GLU A 642 15.65 -9.56 13.26
N ALA A 643 14.90 -9.66 12.16
CA ALA A 643 14.03 -10.81 11.91
C ALA A 643 14.83 -12.10 11.76
N LYS A 644 15.99 -12.07 11.08
CA LYS A 644 16.93 -13.20 10.97
C LYS A 644 17.46 -13.58 12.35
N ALA A 645 17.88 -12.60 13.16
CA ALA A 645 18.33 -12.86 14.52
C ALA A 645 17.24 -13.51 15.38
N ALA A 646 16.00 -13.04 15.29
CA ALA A 646 14.89 -13.61 16.05
C ALA A 646 14.48 -15.01 15.55
N LEU A 647 14.33 -15.20 14.24
CA LEU A 647 13.72 -16.40 13.63
C LEU A 647 14.71 -17.53 13.33
N ILE A 648 16.01 -17.24 13.22
CA ILE A 648 17.04 -18.23 12.84
C ILE A 648 17.93 -18.63 14.03
N VAL A 649 18.26 -17.70 14.94
CA VAL A 649 19.27 -17.95 15.98
C VAL A 649 18.68 -18.69 17.18
N GLU A 650 19.25 -19.85 17.50
CA GLU A 650 19.17 -20.46 18.83
C GLU A 650 19.70 -19.48 19.87
N HIS A 651 18.83 -18.74 20.56
CA HIS A 651 19.25 -17.93 21.69
C HIS A 651 19.52 -18.82 22.90
N SER A 652 20.71 -19.43 22.91
CA SER A 652 21.40 -19.81 24.14
C SER A 652 21.90 -18.53 24.82
N HIS A 653 21.01 -17.76 25.44
CA HIS A 653 21.40 -16.75 26.41
C HIS A 653 20.35 -16.67 27.52
N ILE A 654 20.57 -17.52 28.52
CA ILE A 654 20.30 -17.17 29.91
C ILE A 654 20.99 -15.82 30.13
N MET A 655 20.20 -14.77 30.39
CA MET A 655 20.77 -13.55 30.95
C MET A 655 21.25 -13.89 32.35
N ASP A 656 22.56 -14.07 32.50
CA ASP A 656 23.25 -13.81 33.74
C ASP A 656 22.92 -12.37 34.13
N ILE A 657 22.13 -12.25 35.18
CA ILE A 657 21.99 -11.03 35.98
C ILE A 657 23.42 -10.60 36.33
N PRO A 658 23.89 -9.38 35.97
CA PRO A 658 25.16 -8.92 36.47
C PRO A 658 25.03 -8.75 37.99
N VAL A 659 25.60 -9.72 38.71
CA VAL A 659 25.87 -9.66 40.13
C VAL A 659 26.76 -8.44 40.35
N ASN A 660 26.18 -7.42 40.95
CA ASN A 660 26.90 -6.24 41.45
C ASN A 660 27.73 -6.70 42.67
N PRO A 661 29.07 -6.71 42.64
CA PRO A 661 29.85 -7.08 43.81
C PRO A 661 30.09 -5.81 44.61
N GLY A 662 29.34 -5.66 45.71
CA GLY A 662 29.68 -4.66 46.73
C GLY A 662 28.48 -3.97 47.33
N THR A 663 27.84 -4.60 48.31
CA THR A 663 27.71 -3.99 49.64
C THR A 663 27.26 -5.04 50.65
N THR A 664 28.06 -5.13 51.69
CA THR A 664 28.07 -6.10 52.77
C THR A 664 26.76 -6.08 53.56
N SER A 665 26.25 -7.27 53.87
CA SER A 665 25.23 -7.52 54.87
C SER A 665 25.70 -7.05 56.25
N THR A 666 24.88 -6.28 56.97
CA THR A 666 24.77 -6.40 58.42
C THR A 666 23.33 -6.12 58.86
N SER A 667 22.70 -7.19 59.31
CA SER A 667 21.48 -7.21 60.11
C SER A 667 21.89 -7.07 61.58
N THR A 668 21.29 -6.11 62.30
CA THR A 668 21.10 -6.24 63.75
C THR A 668 19.90 -5.43 64.23
N LEU A 669 19.04 -6.10 64.99
CA LEU A 669 17.92 -5.59 65.78
C LEU A 669 18.35 -4.52 66.79
N ALA A 670 17.47 -3.53 67.07
CA ALA A 670 16.81 -3.35 68.38
C ALA A 670 16.14 -1.95 68.54
N THR A 671 14.86 -2.02 68.92
CA THR A 671 14.03 -1.18 69.83
C THR A 671 14.40 0.27 70.23
N ASP A 672 13.35 1.10 70.13
CA ASP A 672 12.81 2.08 71.09
C ASP A 672 13.17 3.58 71.10
N GLU A 673 12.06 4.33 71.23
CA GLU A 673 11.83 5.64 71.85
C GLU A 673 12.20 6.98 71.16
N SER A 674 11.12 7.71 70.81
CA SER A 674 10.83 9.11 71.18
C SER A 674 11.83 10.22 70.80
N SER A 675 11.43 11.10 69.86
CA SER A 675 11.00 12.47 70.24
C SER A 675 10.54 13.32 69.06
N VAL A 676 9.55 14.14 69.41
CA VAL A 676 8.81 15.20 68.73
C VAL A 676 9.70 16.29 68.09
N SER A 677 9.39 16.74 66.87
CA SER A 677 9.11 18.16 66.59
C SER A 677 8.66 18.46 65.14
N GLU A 678 7.44 19.00 65.06
CA GLU A 678 6.90 20.04 64.16
C GLU A 678 6.84 19.88 62.62
N ARG A 679 5.58 19.74 62.16
CA ARG A 679 4.99 20.04 60.83
C ARG A 679 4.87 21.57 60.60
N PRO A 680 4.70 22.06 59.34
CA PRO A 680 3.40 22.09 58.64
C PRO A 680 3.49 21.66 57.16
N ALA A 681 2.74 20.67 56.68
CA ALA A 681 1.33 20.70 56.27
C ALA A 681 1.02 21.51 54.98
N ARG A 682 0.87 20.78 53.85
CA ARG A 682 -0.10 20.93 52.72
C ARG A 682 0.55 20.28 51.48
N ARG A 683 -0.08 19.48 50.64
CA ARG A 683 -1.49 19.15 50.38
C ARG A 683 -1.50 17.82 49.61
N THR A 684 -2.36 16.91 50.02
CA THR A 684 -2.78 15.73 49.25
C THR A 684 -3.45 16.16 47.94
N ARG A 685 -3.17 15.46 46.84
CA ARG A 685 -4.12 15.31 45.74
C ARG A 685 -4.00 13.93 45.10
N GLU A 686 -4.99 13.11 45.45
CA GLU A 686 -5.38 11.87 44.80
C GLU A 686 -5.75 12.09 43.32
N THR A 687 -5.29 11.13 42.51
CA THR A 687 -5.93 10.53 41.34
C THR A 687 -6.94 11.34 40.52
N ARG A 688 -6.59 11.56 39.24
CA ARG A 688 -7.48 11.13 38.14
C ARG A 688 -6.69 10.93 36.85
N ALA A 689 -6.52 9.67 36.48
CA ALA A 689 -6.16 9.27 35.14
C ALA A 689 -7.24 9.79 34.18
N ARG A 690 -6.84 10.65 33.25
CA ARG A 690 -7.60 10.97 32.05
C ARG A 690 -6.76 10.47 30.88
N VAL A 691 -7.24 9.38 30.28
CA VAL A 691 -6.81 8.92 28.97
C VAL A 691 -7.20 10.02 27.99
N GLU A 692 -6.24 10.85 27.60
CA GLU A 692 -6.34 11.70 26.42
C GLU A 692 -5.41 11.11 25.36
N THR A 693 -6.05 10.50 24.36
CA THR A 693 -5.50 10.10 23.07
C THR A 693 -4.70 11.24 22.45
N SER A 694 -3.37 11.17 22.57
CA SER A 694 -2.41 11.98 21.82
C SER A 694 -1.69 11.07 20.82
N VAL A 695 -2.40 10.72 19.75
CA VAL A 695 -1.82 10.07 18.56
C VAL A 695 -1.83 11.11 17.45
N SER A 696 -0.77 11.91 17.35
CA SER A 696 -0.40 12.60 16.08
C SER A 696 0.96 13.32 16.12
N SER A 697 1.58 13.56 17.28
CA SER A 697 2.79 14.39 17.33
C SER A 697 4.13 13.64 17.39
N SER A 698 4.15 12.31 17.56
CA SER A 698 5.40 11.54 17.66
C SER A 698 5.87 10.92 16.34
N SER A 699 4.96 10.63 15.40
CA SER A 699 5.28 10.06 14.09
C SER A 699 6.05 11.02 13.18
N ASP A 700 5.73 12.30 13.26
CA ASP A 700 6.30 13.34 12.37
C ASP A 700 7.78 13.59 12.68
N SER A 701 8.17 13.49 13.96
CA SER A 701 9.55 13.73 14.42
C SER A 701 10.58 12.69 13.96
N GLN A 702 10.14 11.47 13.63
CA GLN A 702 11.03 10.42 13.12
C GLN A 702 11.02 10.37 11.59
N ALA A 703 9.90 10.62 10.92
CA ALA A 703 9.86 10.75 9.46
C ALA A 703 10.81 11.86 8.95
N GLU A 704 10.90 12.98 9.69
CA GLU A 704 11.85 14.08 9.45
C GLU A 704 13.34 13.68 9.58
N ARG A 705 13.67 12.57 10.26
CA ARG A 705 15.05 12.07 10.38
C ARG A 705 15.49 11.23 9.18
N PHE A 706 14.56 10.63 8.44
CA PHE A 706 14.86 9.64 7.40
C PHE A 706 14.83 10.20 5.98
N PHE A 707 13.91 11.13 5.70
CA PHE A 707 13.79 11.81 4.41
C PHE A 707 14.17 13.28 4.57
N LYS A 708 14.68 13.92 3.52
CA LYS A 708 14.76 15.38 3.55
C LYS A 708 13.36 15.93 3.89
N PRO A 709 13.24 16.90 4.82
CA PRO A 709 11.96 17.49 5.18
C PRO A 709 11.20 18.10 3.98
N LYS A 710 11.87 18.26 2.83
CA LYS A 710 11.31 18.77 1.59
C LYS A 710 10.44 17.76 0.84
N SER A 711 10.85 16.50 0.64
CA SER A 711 10.06 15.53 -0.16
C SER A 711 8.76 15.12 0.53
N LEU A 712 8.79 14.92 1.85
CA LEU A 712 7.59 14.69 2.67
C LEU A 712 6.67 15.91 2.70
N LYS A 713 7.23 17.13 2.69
CA LYS A 713 6.46 18.37 2.59
C LYS A 713 5.76 18.48 1.23
N HIS A 714 6.45 18.14 0.14
CA HIS A 714 5.88 18.10 -1.21
C HIS A 714 4.76 17.04 -1.33
N GLN A 715 4.96 15.84 -0.77
CA GLN A 715 3.93 14.79 -0.72
C GLN A 715 2.70 15.22 0.08
N LYS A 716 2.90 15.85 1.25
CA LYS A 716 1.82 16.38 2.09
C LYS A 716 1.04 17.47 1.37
N LYS A 717 1.72 18.43 0.75
CA LYS A 717 1.07 19.52 0.00
C LYS A 717 0.30 18.99 -1.21
N ALA A 718 0.84 18.02 -1.95
CA ALA A 718 0.11 17.36 -3.04
C ALA A 718 -1.14 16.60 -2.54
N THR A 719 -1.04 15.97 -1.37
CA THR A 719 -2.17 15.28 -0.71
C THR A 719 -3.26 16.26 -0.28
N GLU A 720 -2.88 17.42 0.28
CA GLU A 720 -3.80 18.51 0.65
C GLU A 720 -4.54 19.06 -0.58
N MET A 721 -3.85 19.23 -1.71
CA MET A 721 -4.49 19.65 -2.97
C MET A 721 -5.49 18.60 -3.49
N GLU A 722 -5.18 17.30 -3.38
CA GLU A 722 -6.11 16.22 -3.77
C GLU A 722 -7.32 16.13 -2.87
N GLN A 723 -7.16 16.36 -1.56
CA GLN A 723 -8.28 16.48 -0.65
C GLN A 723 -9.17 17.67 -1.02
N ALA A 724 -8.57 18.83 -1.35
CA ALA A 724 -9.31 20.00 -1.82
C ALA A 724 -10.03 19.76 -3.17
N LEU A 725 -9.44 18.98 -4.08
CA LEU A 725 -10.11 18.54 -5.32
C LEU A 725 -11.33 17.66 -5.02
N GLY A 726 -11.22 16.74 -4.07
CA GLY A 726 -12.35 15.91 -3.63
C GLY A 726 -13.53 16.72 -3.06
N LEU A 727 -13.26 17.88 -2.45
CA LEU A 727 -14.31 18.80 -1.98
C LEU A 727 -15.06 19.47 -3.14
N LEU A 728 -14.43 19.66 -4.30
CA LEU A 728 -15.06 20.23 -5.49
C LEU A 728 -15.95 19.18 -6.20
N GLU A 729 -15.55 17.90 -6.21
CA GLU A 729 -16.29 16.81 -6.85
C GLU A 729 -17.58 16.40 -6.11
N MET A 730 -17.70 16.71 -4.80
CA MET A 730 -18.90 16.39 -4.03
C MET A 730 -20.07 17.38 -4.23
N ASN A 731 -19.86 18.50 -4.92
CA ASN A 731 -20.86 19.56 -5.09
C ASN A 731 -21.76 19.58 -6.35
N PRO A 732 -21.62 18.72 -7.39
CA PRO A 732 -22.50 18.81 -8.56
C PRO A 732 -23.92 18.28 -8.31
N LEU A 733 -24.15 17.52 -7.21
CA LEU A 733 -25.48 16.98 -6.87
C LEU A 733 -26.39 17.97 -6.13
N GLN A 734 -25.86 19.06 -5.56
CA GLN A 734 -26.69 20.09 -4.89
C GLN A 734 -27.17 21.20 -5.84
N LEU A 735 -26.51 21.41 -6.99
CA LEU A 735 -26.90 22.43 -7.97
C LEU A 735 -28.13 22.04 -8.81
N GLN A 736 -28.53 20.76 -8.85
CA GLN A 736 -29.76 20.34 -9.52
C GLN A 736 -31.03 20.45 -8.66
N LEU A 737 -30.90 20.72 -7.35
CA LEU A 737 -32.05 20.79 -6.42
C LEU A 737 -32.42 22.22 -6.00
N SER A 738 -31.68 23.24 -6.46
CA SER A 738 -31.97 24.66 -6.15
C SER A 738 -32.59 25.43 -7.32
N VAL A 739 -32.84 24.77 -8.46
CA VAL A 739 -33.67 25.28 -9.56
C VAL A 739 -34.94 24.43 -9.66
N SER A 740 -35.82 24.57 -8.65
CA SER A 740 -37.22 24.14 -8.70
C SER A 740 -38.08 25.07 -7.87
#